data_AF-A0A6B1DAN8-F1
#
_entry.id   AF-A0A6B1DAN8-F1
#
_cell.length_a   1.000
_cell.length_b   1.000
_cell.length_c   1.000
_cell.angle_alpha   90.00
_cell.angle_beta   90.00
_cell.angle_gamma   90.00
#
_symmetry.space_group_name_H-M   'P 1'
#
loop_
_entity.id
_entity.type
_entity.pdbx_description
1 polymer ?
#
loop_
_entity_poly.entity_id
_entity_poly.type
_entity_poly.pdbx_seq_one_letter_code
_entity_poly.pdbx_strand_id
1 'polypeptide(L)'
;MRRTVLFAAALFVLSLIGACIPSEELLQPGVASTVEPQSETTDASAPPSENVAILGTADAFEKSHFAQLAIDGDLESIWNSQQLAPQWFSIAFDSFYLVDKIELVVTQLPAGPTTHEIWLGSGSDMRVLQERLIDVHTEDGQTLEIAVDPPRRLNEVLIVTLSSPSWVGWREVRVFGSAAAGPLEEAAKETDAGGPERAEAEQPVPLGENVATVGAGFASAGEELAGQAIDGDPDSFWTAQLPAPQWYSVSFDELYIVDKLELEIAQSPAGPTTHEIWLGNGSGTRTLYRRFDNLHTEDGQTLEVPILPPRSISEVQILTLDSPSWVAWREVRVFGSLSEDPVGDAGLPRFSLDKLAEGLALPVQVTHAGDGSGRLFVVEQEGRVRIVRNGEVEEAPFLDVSSRVRCCGERGLLNVAFPPGYIDKQYFYVSYTDRAGDTVISRFTTTADPDRADPESEEVVLLIAQPDQVHNGGRIVFGPDGYLYIGSGDGGHPTLKDVENRAQDLGTLLGKILRIDVESEARPYGIPADNPFFRIDGHRGEIWALGLRNPWGFAFDPGTGDLYIPDPGHIKHEEVNFQPAGSRGGENYGWNLKEGSRCFESLPCSAQGLTSPVVEYDHVYSCAIVGGAVYRGSDYPKLQGVFFYGDFCSGRVWGLKRSQADSTRSIYGGWLSTLPVNARVPISSVGEDEEGNLYVTGYQDGALYKITGE
;
A
#
# COMPACT_ATOMS: atom_id res chain seq x y z
N MET A 1 15.31 -52.48 35.02
CA MET A 1 16.44 -52.81 34.11
C MET A 1 16.86 -51.49 33.46
N ARG A 2 18.12 -51.01 33.45
CA ARG A 2 19.38 -51.54 32.87
C ARG A 2 19.19 -51.89 31.37
N ARG A 3 19.91 -51.34 30.37
CA ARG A 3 21.13 -50.46 30.27
C ARG A 3 20.85 -49.32 29.25
N THR A 4 21.57 -48.19 29.08
CA THR A 4 22.91 -47.66 29.46
C THR A 4 24.06 -47.83 28.43
N VAL A 5 24.27 -46.80 27.58
CA VAL A 5 25.49 -46.30 26.86
C VAL A 5 25.17 -44.85 26.41
N LEU A 6 25.89 -43.73 26.59
CA LEU A 6 27.14 -43.29 27.29
C LEU A 6 28.44 -43.16 26.44
N PHE A 7 29.18 -42.04 26.65
CA PHE A 7 30.41 -41.48 26.00
C PHE A 7 30.16 -40.65 24.71
N ALA A 8 30.63 -39.40 24.49
CA ALA A 8 31.67 -38.51 25.05
C ALA A 8 33.14 -38.84 24.67
N ALA A 9 34.11 -37.93 24.47
CA ALA A 9 34.19 -36.48 24.14
C ALA A 9 35.70 -36.09 24.05
N ALA A 10 36.14 -35.13 23.21
CA ALA A 10 37.48 -34.46 23.31
C ALA A 10 37.70 -33.30 22.29
N LEU A 11 38.60 -32.36 22.62
CA LEU A 11 39.20 -31.31 21.75
C LEU A 11 40.60 -31.75 21.27
N PHE A 12 41.12 -31.20 20.15
CA PHE A 12 42.59 -31.01 19.98
C PHE A 12 43.04 -29.93 18.95
N VAL A 13 43.04 -28.67 19.39
CA VAL A 13 44.18 -27.71 19.45
C VAL A 13 45.35 -27.78 18.41
N LEU A 14 45.63 -26.59 17.82
CA LEU A 14 46.89 -26.02 17.26
C LEU A 14 47.27 -26.07 15.75
N SER A 15 47.71 -24.88 15.33
CA SER A 15 48.32 -24.36 14.08
C SER A 15 49.58 -25.07 13.52
N LEU A 16 49.95 -24.72 12.28
CA LEU A 16 51.30 -24.18 11.99
C LEU A 16 51.36 -23.30 10.72
N ILE A 17 52.49 -22.60 10.55
CA ILE A 17 52.74 -21.47 9.61
C ILE A 17 53.44 -21.95 8.33
N GLY A 18 53.20 -21.28 7.20
CA GLY A 18 54.07 -21.33 6.02
C GLY A 18 53.84 -20.16 5.06
N ALA A 19 54.86 -19.34 4.81
CA ALA A 19 54.80 -18.19 3.90
C ALA A 19 56.10 -18.02 3.10
N CYS A 20 55.99 -17.70 1.80
CA CYS A 20 57.01 -16.98 1.03
C CYS A 20 56.49 -16.55 -0.36
N ILE A 21 57.16 -15.56 -0.95
CA ILE A 21 56.86 -14.74 -2.14
C ILE A 21 58.24 -14.44 -2.82
N PRO A 22 58.43 -13.92 -4.07
CA PRO A 22 57.63 -13.90 -5.32
C PRO A 22 58.38 -14.60 -6.50
N SER A 23 57.85 -14.46 -7.73
CA SER A 23 58.69 -14.12 -8.91
C SER A 23 57.89 -13.36 -9.97
N GLU A 24 58.32 -12.15 -10.33
CA GLU A 24 57.82 -11.39 -11.49
C GLU A 24 58.57 -11.81 -12.78
N GLU A 25 57.96 -11.65 -13.95
CA GLU A 25 58.55 -10.82 -15.03
C GLU A 25 57.51 -10.40 -16.09
N LEU A 26 57.84 -9.35 -16.86
CA LEU A 26 56.94 -8.70 -17.82
C LEU A 26 57.02 -9.31 -19.23
N LEU A 27 55.98 -9.07 -20.05
CA LEU A 27 56.15 -8.83 -21.49
C LEU A 27 55.12 -7.81 -22.01
N GLN A 28 55.42 -7.18 -23.16
CA GLN A 28 54.76 -5.96 -23.65
C GLN A 28 53.72 -6.21 -24.77
N PRO A 29 52.76 -5.27 -25.01
CA PRO A 29 51.73 -5.42 -26.04
C PRO A 29 52.24 -5.17 -27.47
N GLY A 30 51.63 -5.85 -28.44
CA GLY A 30 51.77 -5.58 -29.88
C GLY A 30 50.67 -4.65 -30.42
N VAL A 31 50.92 -3.98 -31.55
CA VAL A 31 50.08 -2.89 -32.09
C VAL A 31 49.66 -3.15 -33.54
N ALA A 32 48.50 -2.61 -33.91
CA ALA A 32 47.95 -2.37 -35.26
C ALA A 32 47.19 -3.51 -35.97
N SER A 33 45.91 -3.25 -36.26
CA SER A 33 45.51 -2.83 -37.61
C SER A 33 44.15 -2.11 -37.58
N THR A 34 44.03 -0.97 -38.25
CA THR A 34 42.77 -0.23 -38.42
C THR A 34 42.06 -0.63 -39.71
N VAL A 35 40.75 -0.89 -39.65
CA VAL A 35 39.87 -0.98 -40.83
C VAL A 35 38.53 -0.30 -40.49
N GLU A 36 38.21 0.77 -41.21
CA GLU A 36 36.84 1.33 -41.26
C GLU A 36 36.02 0.59 -42.32
N PRO A 37 34.73 0.31 -42.04
CA PRO A 37 33.71 0.28 -43.07
C PRO A 37 32.69 1.42 -42.90
N GLN A 38 32.26 1.90 -44.06
CA GLN A 38 31.42 3.06 -44.32
C GLN A 38 30.05 3.07 -43.61
N SER A 39 29.45 4.26 -43.55
CA SER A 39 28.11 4.52 -43.02
C SER A 39 27.00 3.73 -43.72
N GLU A 40 26.21 3.00 -42.94
CA GLU A 40 24.84 2.66 -43.29
C GLU A 40 23.86 3.72 -42.74
N THR A 41 22.67 3.79 -43.31
CA THR A 41 21.63 4.75 -42.89
C THR A 41 21.04 4.33 -41.55
N THR A 42 21.07 5.21 -40.56
CA THR A 42 20.31 5.05 -39.32
C THR A 42 18.82 5.04 -39.64
N ASP A 43 18.23 3.85 -39.59
CA ASP A 43 16.83 3.72 -39.22
C ASP A 43 16.63 4.34 -37.82
N ALA A 44 15.41 4.75 -37.49
CA ALA A 44 15.11 5.29 -36.17
C ALA A 44 15.05 4.14 -35.15
N SER A 45 16.21 3.66 -34.70
CA SER A 45 16.30 2.63 -33.67
C SER A 45 15.49 3.04 -32.44
N ALA A 46 14.63 2.14 -31.96
CA ALA A 46 14.02 2.27 -30.64
C ALA A 46 15.10 2.57 -29.58
N PRO A 47 14.79 3.33 -28.51
CA PRO A 47 15.75 3.56 -27.44
C PRO A 47 16.26 2.20 -26.92
N PRO A 48 17.58 2.06 -26.68
CA PRO A 48 18.14 0.79 -26.23
C PRO A 48 17.48 0.40 -24.90
N SER A 49 17.05 -0.85 -24.76
CA SER A 49 16.47 -1.34 -23.52
C SER A 49 17.53 -1.48 -22.44
N GLU A 50 17.26 -0.86 -21.29
CA GLU A 50 18.13 -0.86 -20.11
C GLU A 50 17.56 -1.82 -19.05
N ASN A 51 18.40 -2.29 -18.12
CA ASN A 51 17.90 -3.11 -17.01
C ASN A 51 17.12 -2.21 -16.04
N VAL A 52 15.79 -2.25 -16.09
CA VAL A 52 14.90 -1.49 -15.20
C VAL A 52 14.66 -2.18 -13.86
N ALA A 53 15.12 -3.43 -13.68
CA ALA A 53 15.00 -4.16 -12.41
C ALA A 53 15.55 -3.37 -11.22
N ILE A 54 16.69 -2.68 -11.39
CA ILE A 54 17.33 -1.82 -10.38
C ILE A 54 16.50 -0.59 -9.98
N LEU A 55 15.37 -0.34 -10.65
CA LEU A 55 14.39 0.70 -10.32
C LEU A 55 13.23 0.15 -9.50
N GLY A 56 13.01 -1.17 -9.51
CA GLY A 56 11.89 -1.85 -8.87
C GLY A 56 12.08 -2.16 -7.38
N THR A 57 10.95 -2.36 -6.71
CA THR A 57 10.77 -3.08 -5.44
C THR A 57 10.77 -4.59 -5.63
N ALA A 58 11.73 -5.35 -5.10
CA ALA A 58 11.62 -6.81 -5.03
C ALA A 58 11.00 -7.29 -3.71
N ASP A 59 10.10 -8.27 -3.80
CA ASP A 59 9.53 -9.01 -2.66
C ASP A 59 9.51 -10.52 -2.97
N ALA A 60 9.42 -11.36 -1.94
CA ALA A 60 9.57 -12.80 -2.10
C ALA A 60 9.00 -13.66 -0.95
N PHE A 61 8.89 -14.96 -1.21
CA PHE A 61 8.31 -15.95 -0.31
C PHE A 61 8.86 -15.91 1.14
N GLU A 62 7.93 -15.91 2.10
CA GLU A 62 8.10 -15.92 3.57
C GLU A 62 9.28 -15.13 4.16
N LYS A 63 9.05 -13.85 4.48
CA LYS A 63 9.87 -13.06 5.43
C LYS A 63 11.37 -13.06 5.16
N SER A 64 11.76 -13.25 3.91
CA SER A 64 13.14 -13.14 3.47
C SER A 64 13.49 -11.65 3.30
N HIS A 65 13.96 -11.04 4.39
CA HIS A 65 14.69 -9.78 4.29
C HIS A 65 15.77 -9.91 3.19
N PHE A 66 15.99 -8.82 2.46
CA PHE A 66 16.94 -8.74 1.35
C PHE A 66 16.51 -9.42 0.03
N ALA A 67 15.20 -9.48 -0.29
CA ALA A 67 14.72 -9.75 -1.66
C ALA A 67 15.38 -8.83 -2.72
N GLN A 68 15.66 -7.57 -2.35
CA GLN A 68 16.37 -6.59 -3.17
C GLN A 68 17.74 -7.05 -3.71
N LEU A 69 18.40 -8.02 -3.06
CA LEU A 69 19.69 -8.57 -3.52
C LEU A 69 19.58 -9.16 -4.94
N ALA A 70 18.43 -9.75 -5.28
CA ALA A 70 18.20 -10.25 -6.63
C ALA A 70 18.06 -9.13 -7.70
N ILE A 71 18.10 -7.85 -7.34
CA ILE A 71 17.97 -6.71 -8.27
C ILE A 71 18.87 -5.52 -7.88
N ASP A 72 19.97 -5.76 -7.14
CA ASP A 72 20.88 -4.69 -6.71
C ASP A 72 22.02 -4.38 -7.70
N GLY A 73 22.23 -5.24 -8.71
CA GLY A 73 23.28 -5.13 -9.70
C GLY A 73 24.58 -5.88 -9.36
N ASP A 74 24.68 -6.52 -8.18
CA ASP A 74 25.87 -7.25 -7.73
C ASP A 74 25.68 -8.77 -7.83
N LEU A 75 26.33 -9.38 -8.83
CA LEU A 75 26.28 -10.83 -9.06
C LEU A 75 26.94 -11.70 -7.98
N GLU A 76 27.70 -11.10 -7.04
CA GLU A 76 28.20 -11.79 -5.84
C GLU A 76 27.18 -11.83 -4.71
N SER A 77 26.16 -10.96 -4.77
CA SER A 77 24.96 -11.01 -3.93
C SER A 77 24.08 -12.20 -4.34
N ILE A 78 23.31 -12.75 -3.39
CA ILE A 78 22.31 -13.80 -3.64
C ILE A 78 21.07 -13.59 -2.78
N TRP A 79 19.90 -13.78 -3.39
CA TRP A 79 18.66 -14.04 -2.67
C TRP A 79 18.25 -15.51 -2.80
N ASN A 80 17.68 -16.07 -1.73
CA ASN A 80 16.90 -17.31 -1.75
C ASN A 80 15.91 -17.29 -0.57
N SER A 81 14.76 -17.96 -0.70
CA SER A 81 13.74 -18.05 0.36
C SER A 81 14.16 -18.84 1.61
N GLN A 82 15.37 -19.41 1.63
CA GLN A 82 15.85 -20.39 2.62
C GLN A 82 15.03 -21.69 2.66
N GLN A 83 14.11 -21.89 1.70
CA GLN A 83 13.24 -23.06 1.59
C GLN A 83 13.45 -23.79 0.26
N LEU A 84 12.82 -24.96 0.11
CA LEU A 84 12.72 -25.66 -1.17
C LEU A 84 11.47 -25.19 -1.92
N ALA A 85 11.44 -25.37 -3.24
CA ALA A 85 10.25 -25.08 -4.04
C ALA A 85 9.01 -25.87 -3.53
N PRO A 86 7.80 -25.28 -3.58
CA PRO A 86 7.45 -24.03 -4.27
C PRO A 86 7.88 -22.76 -3.53
N GLN A 87 8.31 -21.75 -4.28
CA GLN A 87 8.63 -20.40 -3.80
C GLN A 87 8.34 -19.38 -4.92
N TRP A 88 8.17 -18.11 -4.56
CA TRP A 88 8.02 -17.01 -5.51
C TRP A 88 8.95 -15.85 -5.18
N PHE A 89 9.21 -15.02 -6.20
CA PHE A 89 10.00 -13.80 -6.18
C PHE A 89 9.38 -12.82 -7.19
N SER A 90 9.35 -11.53 -6.90
CA SER A 90 8.77 -10.51 -7.80
C SER A 90 9.62 -9.26 -7.92
N ILE A 91 9.28 -8.44 -8.91
CA ILE A 91 9.75 -7.07 -9.09
C ILE A 91 8.54 -6.21 -9.45
N ALA A 92 8.25 -5.19 -8.66
CA ALA A 92 7.23 -4.18 -8.93
C ALA A 92 7.89 -2.81 -9.20
N PHE A 93 7.45 -2.11 -10.24
CA PHE A 93 8.03 -0.86 -10.71
C PHE A 93 7.23 0.37 -10.26
N ASP A 94 7.92 1.50 -10.11
CA ASP A 94 7.36 2.82 -9.79
C ASP A 94 6.64 3.49 -10.99
N SER A 95 6.80 2.91 -12.18
CA SER A 95 6.21 3.38 -13.43
C SER A 95 6.05 2.21 -14.41
N PHE A 96 5.32 2.46 -15.49
CA PHE A 96 5.14 1.48 -16.55
C PHE A 96 6.30 1.52 -17.55
N TYR A 97 6.89 0.35 -17.80
CA TYR A 97 7.97 0.15 -18.75
C TYR A 97 7.50 -0.76 -19.89
N LEU A 98 7.94 -0.46 -21.10
CA LEU A 98 7.78 -1.33 -22.27
C LEU A 98 8.92 -2.35 -22.24
N VAL A 99 8.62 -3.57 -21.80
CA VAL A 99 9.59 -4.64 -21.52
C VAL A 99 9.68 -5.61 -22.69
N ASP A 100 10.90 -5.91 -23.13
CA ASP A 100 11.21 -6.76 -24.28
C ASP A 100 11.89 -8.10 -23.90
N LYS A 101 12.54 -8.17 -22.74
CA LYS A 101 13.30 -9.35 -22.29
C LYS A 101 13.44 -9.40 -20.76
N ILE A 102 13.47 -10.60 -20.20
CA ILE A 102 13.78 -10.88 -18.79
C ILE A 102 14.96 -11.88 -18.73
N GLU A 103 15.94 -11.64 -17.86
CA GLU A 103 17.05 -12.57 -17.57
C GLU A 103 17.00 -13.02 -16.11
N LEU A 104 17.00 -14.33 -15.87
CA LEU A 104 17.10 -14.90 -14.52
C LEU A 104 18.51 -15.50 -14.32
N VAL A 105 19.34 -14.90 -13.48
CA VAL A 105 20.66 -15.45 -13.12
C VAL A 105 20.50 -16.35 -11.90
N VAL A 106 20.44 -17.66 -12.16
CA VAL A 106 20.11 -18.69 -11.16
C VAL A 106 21.29 -18.94 -10.22
N THR A 107 20.99 -19.21 -8.95
CA THR A 107 21.92 -19.90 -8.05
C THR A 107 21.27 -21.17 -7.49
N GLN A 108 21.91 -22.33 -7.65
CA GLN A 108 21.38 -23.64 -7.26
C GLN A 108 22.52 -24.63 -6.98
N LEU A 109 22.55 -25.27 -5.80
CA LEU A 109 23.51 -26.34 -5.49
C LEU A 109 22.88 -27.51 -4.69
N PRO A 110 22.94 -28.77 -5.17
CA PRO A 110 23.43 -29.20 -6.48
C PRO A 110 22.51 -28.76 -7.63
N ALA A 111 23.10 -28.62 -8.82
CA ALA A 111 22.41 -28.41 -10.10
C ALA A 111 21.38 -29.52 -10.40
N GLY A 112 20.30 -29.18 -11.10
CA GLY A 112 19.22 -30.11 -11.41
C GLY A 112 18.09 -29.51 -12.24
N PRO A 113 17.05 -30.30 -12.59
CA PRO A 113 15.88 -29.79 -13.30
C PRO A 113 14.99 -28.95 -12.37
N THR A 114 14.62 -27.75 -12.78
CA THR A 114 13.66 -26.88 -12.10
C THR A 114 12.44 -26.63 -12.99
N THR A 115 11.35 -26.15 -12.38
CA THR A 115 10.21 -25.59 -13.11
C THR A 115 9.93 -24.19 -12.60
N HIS A 116 9.87 -23.22 -13.51
CA HIS A 116 9.60 -21.82 -13.23
C HIS A 116 8.44 -21.31 -14.10
N GLU A 117 7.68 -20.35 -13.58
CA GLU A 117 6.71 -19.55 -14.32
C GLU A 117 7.09 -18.09 -14.25
N ILE A 118 6.97 -17.38 -15.38
CA ILE A 118 7.14 -15.95 -15.49
C ILE A 118 5.76 -15.36 -15.81
N TRP A 119 5.26 -14.56 -14.88
CA TRP A 119 3.98 -13.87 -14.91
C TRP A 119 4.22 -12.37 -15.02
N LEU A 120 3.43 -11.69 -15.82
CA LEU A 120 3.51 -10.23 -16.03
C LEU A 120 2.25 -9.58 -15.45
N GLY A 121 2.43 -8.46 -14.74
CA GLY A 121 1.34 -7.76 -14.07
C GLY A 121 1.29 -6.27 -14.43
N SER A 122 0.07 -5.73 -14.37
CA SER A 122 -0.26 -4.31 -14.57
C SER A 122 -0.68 -3.65 -13.26
N GLY A 123 -0.17 -4.14 -12.12
CA GLY A 123 -0.44 -3.59 -10.79
C GLY A 123 -1.84 -3.88 -10.27
N SER A 124 -2.24 -5.16 -10.29
CA SER A 124 -3.48 -5.69 -9.71
C SER A 124 -3.26 -7.11 -9.18
N ASP A 125 -4.25 -7.69 -8.49
CA ASP A 125 -4.23 -9.10 -8.07
C ASP A 125 -4.06 -10.07 -9.28
N MET A 126 -4.36 -9.61 -10.50
CA MET A 126 -4.38 -10.41 -11.72
C MET A 126 -3.12 -10.25 -12.57
N ARG A 127 -2.65 -11.37 -13.13
CA ARG A 127 -1.38 -11.50 -13.87
C ARG A 127 -1.56 -12.42 -15.08
N VAL A 128 -0.81 -12.17 -16.14
CA VAL A 128 -0.79 -13.00 -17.36
C VAL A 128 0.48 -13.86 -17.36
N LEU A 129 0.32 -15.17 -17.54
CA LEU A 129 1.45 -16.09 -17.71
C LEU A 129 2.12 -15.82 -19.06
N GLN A 130 3.37 -15.34 -19.06
CA GLN A 130 4.18 -15.16 -20.26
C GLN A 130 4.85 -16.47 -20.68
N GLU A 131 5.52 -17.15 -19.74
CA GLU A 131 6.22 -18.41 -20.03
C GLU A 131 6.23 -19.35 -18.82
N ARG A 132 6.17 -20.67 -19.08
CA ARG A 132 6.42 -21.72 -18.09
C ARG A 132 7.58 -22.60 -18.56
N LEU A 133 8.74 -22.44 -17.92
CA LEU A 133 9.95 -23.21 -18.12
C LEU A 133 9.81 -24.53 -17.34
N ILE A 134 9.69 -25.67 -18.02
CA ILE A 134 9.43 -26.99 -17.39
C ILE A 134 10.65 -27.90 -17.46
N ASP A 135 11.03 -28.49 -16.32
CA ASP A 135 12.17 -29.41 -16.13
C ASP A 135 13.49 -28.90 -16.76
N VAL A 136 13.68 -27.58 -16.80
CA VAL A 136 14.89 -26.94 -17.33
C VAL A 136 16.06 -27.21 -16.41
N HIS A 137 17.20 -27.64 -16.95
CA HIS A 137 18.39 -27.84 -16.15
C HIS A 137 19.00 -26.49 -15.75
N THR A 138 19.18 -26.27 -14.45
CA THR A 138 19.84 -25.09 -13.88
C THR A 138 21.10 -25.47 -13.11
N GLU A 139 22.09 -24.59 -13.11
CA GLU A 139 23.29 -24.62 -12.26
C GLU A 139 23.67 -23.21 -11.77
N ASP A 140 24.57 -23.10 -10.78
CA ASP A 140 24.95 -21.81 -10.19
C ASP A 140 25.65 -20.88 -11.20
N GLY A 141 25.11 -19.68 -11.36
CA GLY A 141 25.58 -18.67 -12.32
C GLY A 141 24.99 -18.80 -13.73
N GLN A 142 24.07 -19.73 -13.97
CA GLN A 142 23.39 -19.86 -15.27
C GLN A 142 22.36 -18.75 -15.49
N THR A 143 22.40 -18.08 -16.64
CA THR A 143 21.31 -17.18 -17.07
C THR A 143 20.25 -17.96 -17.84
N LEU A 144 18.98 -17.74 -17.49
CA LEU A 144 17.81 -18.08 -18.30
C LEU A 144 17.30 -16.80 -18.97
N GLU A 145 17.10 -16.81 -20.29
CA GLU A 145 16.57 -15.65 -21.04
C GLU A 145 15.13 -15.93 -21.47
N ILE A 146 14.23 -14.98 -21.20
CA ILE A 146 12.80 -15.02 -21.52
C ILE A 146 12.50 -13.82 -22.41
N ALA A 147 11.98 -14.07 -23.62
CA ALA A 147 11.60 -13.02 -24.55
C ALA A 147 10.16 -12.54 -24.31
N VAL A 148 9.95 -11.23 -24.47
CA VAL A 148 8.62 -10.59 -24.45
C VAL A 148 8.41 -9.98 -25.83
N ASP A 149 7.89 -10.78 -26.76
CA ASP A 149 7.62 -10.41 -28.16
C ASP A 149 6.12 -10.58 -28.48
N PRO A 150 5.38 -9.52 -28.88
CA PRO A 150 5.83 -8.12 -28.90
C PRO A 150 6.15 -7.62 -27.48
N PRO A 151 6.99 -6.58 -27.33
CA PRO A 151 7.24 -5.94 -26.05
C PRO A 151 5.94 -5.52 -25.37
N ARG A 152 5.79 -5.88 -24.10
CA ARG A 152 4.57 -5.62 -23.32
C ARG A 152 4.83 -4.49 -22.36
N ARG A 153 3.85 -3.60 -22.20
CA ARG A 153 3.88 -2.62 -21.12
C ARG A 153 3.49 -3.31 -19.82
N LEU A 154 4.29 -3.11 -18.78
CA LEU A 154 4.03 -3.66 -17.46
C LEU A 154 4.64 -2.76 -16.38
N ASN A 155 4.18 -2.93 -15.16
CA ASN A 155 4.87 -2.43 -13.97
C ASN A 155 5.15 -3.54 -12.95
N GLU A 156 5.04 -4.82 -13.35
CA GLU A 156 5.27 -5.94 -12.46
C GLU A 156 5.73 -7.21 -13.22
N VAL A 157 6.71 -7.92 -12.65
CA VAL A 157 7.15 -9.26 -13.06
C VAL A 157 7.15 -10.18 -11.83
N LEU A 158 6.43 -11.30 -11.89
CA LEU A 158 6.39 -12.33 -10.86
C LEU A 158 6.98 -13.64 -11.39
N ILE A 159 7.95 -14.19 -10.66
CA ILE A 159 8.65 -15.44 -10.99
C ILE A 159 8.33 -16.48 -9.91
N VAL A 160 7.59 -17.52 -10.29
CA VAL A 160 7.20 -18.63 -9.39
C VAL A 160 8.04 -19.86 -9.71
N THR A 161 8.85 -20.30 -8.76
CA THR A 161 9.52 -21.61 -8.86
C THR A 161 8.58 -22.68 -8.32
N LEU A 162 8.04 -23.53 -9.20
CA LEU A 162 7.13 -24.61 -8.84
C LEU A 162 7.86 -25.87 -8.35
N SER A 163 9.06 -26.16 -8.85
CA SER A 163 9.83 -27.35 -8.46
C SER A 163 11.35 -27.15 -8.55
N SER A 164 12.08 -27.84 -7.67
CA SER A 164 13.54 -27.96 -7.65
C SER A 164 13.96 -29.17 -6.80
N PRO A 165 15.01 -29.93 -7.15
CA PRO A 165 15.55 -31.02 -6.35
C PRO A 165 16.43 -30.54 -5.17
N SER A 166 16.72 -29.25 -5.11
CA SER A 166 17.68 -28.59 -4.21
C SER A 166 17.21 -27.18 -3.87
N TRP A 167 17.92 -26.47 -2.99
CA TRP A 167 17.68 -25.04 -2.83
C TRP A 167 18.03 -24.32 -4.14
N VAL A 168 17.21 -23.34 -4.51
CA VAL A 168 17.43 -22.48 -5.68
C VAL A 168 17.07 -21.05 -5.30
N GLY A 169 17.71 -20.08 -5.93
CA GLY A 169 17.51 -18.66 -5.73
C GLY A 169 18.07 -17.88 -6.91
N TRP A 170 18.20 -16.57 -6.73
CA TRP A 170 18.64 -15.64 -7.78
C TRP A 170 19.87 -14.87 -7.32
N ARG A 171 20.87 -14.78 -8.19
CA ARG A 171 21.97 -13.80 -8.06
C ARG A 171 21.51 -12.42 -8.54
N GLU A 172 20.73 -12.42 -9.61
CA GLU A 172 20.21 -11.23 -10.28
C GLU A 172 18.99 -11.65 -11.13
N VAL A 173 17.99 -10.78 -11.22
CA VAL A 173 16.83 -10.89 -12.10
C VAL A 173 16.72 -9.57 -12.87
N ARG A 174 17.13 -9.57 -14.13
CA ARG A 174 17.10 -8.37 -14.97
C ARG A 174 15.81 -8.32 -15.76
N VAL A 175 15.27 -7.11 -15.90
CA VAL A 175 14.10 -6.82 -16.72
C VAL A 175 14.52 -5.72 -17.67
N PHE A 176 14.56 -6.01 -18.97
CA PHE A 176 15.01 -5.08 -19.99
C PHE A 176 13.82 -4.39 -20.62
N GLY A 177 13.88 -3.07 -20.69
CA GLY A 177 12.83 -2.28 -21.32
C GLY A 177 13.21 -0.83 -21.46
N SER A 178 12.24 -0.04 -21.92
CA SER A 178 12.31 1.42 -21.96
C SER A 178 11.15 2.02 -21.18
N ALA A 179 11.31 3.23 -20.64
CA ALA A 179 10.18 3.94 -20.02
C ALA A 179 9.07 4.12 -21.07
N ALA A 180 7.83 3.79 -20.72
CA ALA A 180 6.70 4.03 -21.62
C ALA A 180 6.65 5.53 -21.96
N ALA A 181 6.71 5.86 -23.26
CA ALA A 181 6.87 7.24 -23.69
C ALA A 181 5.66 8.09 -23.29
N GLY A 182 5.92 9.26 -22.70
CA GLY A 182 4.91 10.31 -22.63
C GLY A 182 4.56 10.82 -24.04
N PRO A 183 3.45 11.56 -24.20
CA PRO A 183 2.92 11.92 -25.50
C PRO A 183 3.95 12.57 -26.44
N LEU A 184 4.06 12.04 -27.66
CA LEU A 184 4.76 12.73 -28.75
C LEU A 184 3.99 14.02 -29.08
N GLU A 185 4.69 15.16 -29.17
CA GLU A 185 4.09 16.39 -29.69
C GLU A 185 3.71 16.20 -31.16
N GLU A 186 2.43 15.91 -31.44
CA GLU A 186 1.92 15.94 -32.81
C GLU A 186 2.09 17.33 -33.41
N ALA A 187 2.92 17.41 -34.45
CA ALA A 187 3.26 18.67 -35.12
C ALA A 187 2.07 19.23 -35.90
N ALA A 188 1.22 19.99 -35.20
CA ALA A 188 0.01 20.63 -35.71
C ALA A 188 0.29 21.47 -36.97
N LYS A 189 -0.15 20.97 -38.13
CA LYS A 189 -0.11 21.71 -39.39
C LYS A 189 -1.33 22.63 -39.48
N GLU A 190 -1.11 23.91 -39.19
CA GLU A 190 -2.07 24.96 -39.52
C GLU A 190 -2.39 24.96 -41.03
N THR A 191 -3.67 24.85 -41.37
CA THR A 191 -4.21 25.30 -42.66
C THR A 191 -5.45 26.16 -42.42
N ASP A 192 -5.25 27.47 -42.29
CA ASP A 192 -6.32 28.45 -42.15
C ASP A 192 -7.12 28.64 -43.46
N ALA A 193 -8.45 28.55 -43.36
CA ALA A 193 -9.43 28.96 -44.36
C ALA A 193 -10.82 29.12 -43.72
N GLY A 194 -10.98 30.12 -42.83
CA GLY A 194 -12.20 30.29 -42.01
C GLY A 194 -13.52 30.66 -42.72
N GLY A 195 -14.62 30.47 -41.98
CA GLY A 195 -15.99 30.90 -42.31
C GLY A 195 -16.85 30.98 -41.03
N PRO A 196 -17.85 31.89 -40.92
CA PRO A 196 -18.46 32.25 -39.65
C PRO A 196 -19.54 31.28 -39.13
N GLU A 197 -19.77 31.38 -37.82
CA GLU A 197 -20.55 30.51 -36.95
C GLU A 197 -21.95 30.08 -37.44
N ARG A 198 -22.28 28.83 -37.11
CA ARG A 198 -23.61 28.46 -36.63
C ARG A 198 -23.46 27.75 -35.29
N ALA A 199 -24.30 28.11 -34.32
CA ALA A 199 -24.43 27.34 -33.09
C ALA A 199 -25.14 26.02 -33.41
N GLU A 200 -24.35 24.94 -33.54
CA GLU A 200 -24.87 23.58 -33.46
C GLU A 200 -25.04 23.20 -31.98
N ALA A 201 -25.98 22.30 -31.69
CA ALA A 201 -26.10 21.76 -30.33
C ALA A 201 -24.87 20.90 -30.01
N GLU A 202 -24.51 20.82 -28.73
CA GLU A 202 -23.47 19.90 -28.24
C GLU A 202 -23.81 18.49 -28.72
N GLN A 203 -23.01 17.98 -29.66
CA GLN A 203 -23.08 16.58 -30.04
C GLN A 203 -22.58 15.77 -28.84
N PRO A 204 -23.23 14.65 -28.48
CA PRO A 204 -22.69 13.77 -27.45
C PRO A 204 -21.27 13.37 -27.86
N VAL A 205 -20.33 13.44 -26.92
CA VAL A 205 -18.96 12.94 -27.12
C VAL A 205 -19.07 11.51 -27.65
N PRO A 206 -18.36 11.13 -28.73
CA PRO A 206 -18.34 9.75 -29.18
C PRO A 206 -17.90 8.86 -28.03
N LEU A 207 -18.73 7.89 -27.66
CA LEU A 207 -18.37 6.86 -26.69
C LEU A 207 -17.12 6.14 -27.20
N GLY A 208 -16.18 5.82 -26.29
CA GLY A 208 -15.09 4.90 -26.60
C GLY A 208 -15.58 3.52 -27.05
N GLU A 209 -14.68 2.68 -27.56
CA GLU A 209 -15.04 1.31 -27.96
C GLU A 209 -15.17 0.40 -26.72
N ASN A 210 -15.88 -0.74 -26.83
CA ASN A 210 -16.04 -1.67 -25.70
C ASN A 210 -14.77 -2.51 -25.48
N VAL A 211 -13.87 -2.00 -24.65
CA VAL A 211 -12.57 -2.62 -24.33
C VAL A 211 -12.68 -3.78 -23.33
N ALA A 212 -13.88 -4.04 -22.77
CA ALA A 212 -14.11 -5.26 -21.98
C ALA A 212 -13.79 -6.54 -22.76
N THR A 213 -14.08 -6.55 -24.07
CA THR A 213 -13.91 -7.71 -24.95
C THR A 213 -12.46 -8.10 -25.27
N VAL A 214 -11.48 -7.26 -24.90
CA VAL A 214 -10.04 -7.59 -24.97
C VAL A 214 -9.42 -7.88 -23.59
N GLY A 215 -10.15 -7.58 -22.51
CA GLY A 215 -9.75 -7.92 -21.15
C GLY A 215 -10.06 -9.37 -20.78
N ALA A 216 -9.77 -9.71 -19.52
CA ALA A 216 -10.09 -11.00 -18.92
C ALA A 216 -11.02 -10.83 -17.72
N GLY A 217 -12.10 -11.62 -17.69
CA GLY A 217 -13.09 -11.63 -16.62
C GLY A 217 -12.72 -12.59 -15.49
N PHE A 218 -12.88 -12.16 -14.24
CA PHE A 218 -12.63 -12.93 -13.02
C PHE A 218 -13.76 -12.76 -12.01
N ALA A 219 -13.90 -13.69 -11.06
CA ALA A 219 -14.98 -13.63 -10.06
C ALA A 219 -14.68 -14.41 -8.77
N SER A 220 -15.44 -14.13 -7.71
CA SER A 220 -15.36 -14.81 -6.42
C SER A 220 -15.85 -16.27 -6.40
N ALA A 221 -16.69 -16.65 -7.36
CA ALA A 221 -17.42 -17.92 -7.39
C ALA A 221 -17.99 -18.22 -8.79
N GLY A 222 -18.78 -19.30 -8.89
CA GLY A 222 -19.52 -19.70 -10.09
C GLY A 222 -19.00 -20.97 -10.74
N GLU A 223 -19.87 -21.64 -11.49
CA GLU A 223 -19.50 -22.77 -12.38
C GLU A 223 -19.32 -22.31 -13.83
N GLU A 224 -19.94 -21.19 -14.22
CA GLU A 224 -19.80 -20.58 -15.54
C GLU A 224 -18.49 -19.78 -15.65
N LEU A 225 -17.98 -19.66 -16.88
CA LEU A 225 -16.76 -18.89 -17.14
C LEU A 225 -17.04 -17.39 -16.96
N ALA A 226 -16.25 -16.70 -16.13
CA ALA A 226 -16.39 -15.26 -15.93
C ALA A 226 -16.28 -14.44 -17.24
N GLY A 227 -15.57 -14.95 -18.25
CA GLY A 227 -15.53 -14.36 -19.60
C GLY A 227 -16.88 -14.27 -20.33
N GLN A 228 -17.90 -15.02 -19.90
CA GLN A 228 -19.27 -14.91 -20.45
C GLN A 228 -19.87 -13.51 -20.26
N ALA A 229 -19.53 -12.82 -19.16
CA ALA A 229 -20.03 -11.46 -18.92
C ALA A 229 -19.20 -10.35 -19.60
N ILE A 230 -18.37 -10.70 -20.60
CA ILE A 230 -17.63 -9.76 -21.47
C ILE A 230 -17.50 -10.28 -22.92
N ASP A 231 -18.33 -11.26 -23.33
CA ASP A 231 -18.25 -11.87 -24.67
C ASP A 231 -19.11 -11.13 -25.72
N GLY A 232 -19.97 -10.21 -25.28
CA GLY A 232 -20.86 -9.43 -26.15
C GLY A 232 -22.16 -10.13 -26.56
N ASP A 233 -22.45 -11.35 -26.08
CA ASP A 233 -23.71 -12.06 -26.31
C ASP A 233 -24.63 -11.95 -25.07
N PRO A 234 -25.65 -11.08 -25.06
CA PRO A 234 -26.50 -10.89 -23.87
C PRO A 234 -27.42 -12.08 -23.54
N ASP A 235 -27.48 -13.13 -24.38
CA ASP A 235 -28.11 -14.41 -24.01
C ASP A 235 -27.19 -15.29 -23.13
N SER A 236 -25.88 -14.98 -23.08
CA SER A 236 -24.86 -15.48 -22.14
C SER A 236 -24.87 -14.67 -20.83
N PHE A 237 -24.38 -15.25 -19.72
CA PHE A 237 -24.20 -14.54 -18.43
C PHE A 237 -23.33 -15.35 -17.44
N TRP A 238 -22.37 -14.69 -16.78
CA TRP A 238 -21.71 -15.30 -15.63
C TRP A 238 -22.62 -15.25 -14.39
N THR A 239 -22.61 -16.32 -13.58
CA THR A 239 -23.32 -16.37 -12.29
C THR A 239 -22.47 -17.02 -11.19
N ALA A 240 -22.46 -16.37 -10.02
CA ALA A 240 -21.85 -16.93 -8.80
C ALA A 240 -22.57 -18.18 -8.30
N GLN A 241 -23.84 -18.38 -8.67
CA GLN A 241 -24.82 -19.30 -8.07
C GLN A 241 -25.07 -19.11 -6.55
N LEU A 242 -24.28 -18.28 -5.88
CA LEU A 242 -24.33 -17.96 -4.46
C LEU A 242 -24.97 -16.59 -4.22
N PRO A 243 -25.62 -16.36 -3.05
CA PRO A 243 -26.10 -15.05 -2.66
C PRO A 243 -24.94 -14.06 -2.44
N ALA A 244 -25.27 -12.77 -2.44
CA ALA A 244 -24.37 -11.72 -2.01
C ALA A 244 -23.86 -11.94 -0.56
N PRO A 245 -22.65 -11.47 -0.22
CA PRO A 245 -21.74 -10.70 -1.05
C PRO A 245 -20.88 -11.54 -2.02
N GLN A 246 -20.72 -11.07 -3.26
CA GLN A 246 -19.89 -11.68 -4.33
C GLN A 246 -19.28 -10.59 -5.21
N TRP A 247 -18.12 -10.85 -5.82
CA TRP A 247 -17.46 -9.91 -6.74
C TRP A 247 -17.20 -10.49 -8.13
N TYR A 248 -17.13 -9.60 -9.11
CA TYR A 248 -16.72 -9.83 -10.49
C TYR A 248 -15.73 -8.72 -10.89
N SER A 249 -14.71 -9.00 -11.70
CA SER A 249 -13.84 -7.97 -12.29
C SER A 249 -13.45 -8.26 -13.73
N VAL A 250 -13.07 -7.20 -14.44
CA VAL A 250 -12.44 -7.22 -15.75
C VAL A 250 -11.07 -6.57 -15.60
N SER A 251 -10.01 -7.30 -15.89
CA SER A 251 -8.64 -6.77 -15.96
C SER A 251 -8.22 -6.64 -17.41
N PHE A 252 -7.59 -5.52 -17.76
CA PHE A 252 -7.08 -5.25 -19.11
C PHE A 252 -5.61 -5.64 -19.23
N ASP A 253 -5.17 -5.90 -20.46
CA ASP A 253 -3.77 -6.12 -20.82
C ASP A 253 -2.94 -4.83 -20.77
N GLU A 254 -3.57 -3.71 -21.10
CA GLU A 254 -3.02 -2.36 -21.11
C GLU A 254 -3.82 -1.37 -20.24
N LEU A 255 -3.34 -0.13 -20.11
CA LEU A 255 -4.13 0.96 -19.50
C LEU A 255 -5.03 1.63 -20.54
N TYR A 256 -6.28 1.89 -20.18
CA TYR A 256 -7.29 2.52 -21.04
C TYR A 256 -7.84 3.79 -20.39
N ILE A 257 -8.01 4.86 -21.18
CA ILE A 257 -8.82 6.02 -20.80
C ILE A 257 -10.30 5.63 -20.95
N VAL A 258 -10.96 5.35 -19.83
CA VAL A 258 -12.36 4.88 -19.77
C VAL A 258 -13.28 6.05 -19.44
N ASP A 259 -14.35 6.22 -20.24
CA ASP A 259 -15.36 7.28 -20.10
C ASP A 259 -16.68 6.81 -19.46
N LYS A 260 -17.00 5.51 -19.55
CA LYS A 260 -18.29 4.95 -19.12
C LYS A 260 -18.20 3.43 -18.91
N LEU A 261 -18.99 2.91 -17.98
CA LEU A 261 -19.33 1.49 -17.87
C LEU A 261 -20.83 1.28 -18.11
N GLU A 262 -21.21 0.12 -18.66
CA GLU A 262 -22.59 -0.39 -18.66
C GLU A 262 -22.60 -1.78 -18.02
N LEU A 263 -23.36 -1.95 -16.93
CA LEU A 263 -23.46 -3.22 -16.22
C LEU A 263 -24.86 -3.83 -16.46
N GLU A 264 -24.95 -4.92 -17.21
CA GLU A 264 -26.22 -5.54 -17.55
C GLU A 264 -26.58 -6.65 -16.55
N ILE A 265 -27.63 -6.42 -15.76
CA ILE A 265 -28.04 -7.27 -14.63
C ILE A 265 -28.59 -8.61 -15.11
N ALA A 266 -28.11 -9.72 -14.52
CA ALA A 266 -28.79 -11.01 -14.53
C ALA A 266 -29.34 -11.28 -13.12
N GLN A 267 -30.66 -11.29 -12.93
CA GLN A 267 -31.24 -11.38 -11.58
C GLN A 267 -32.65 -11.98 -11.54
N SER A 268 -32.88 -12.98 -10.68
CA SER A 268 -34.23 -13.50 -10.44
C SER A 268 -34.36 -14.07 -9.02
N PRO A 269 -35.27 -13.52 -8.17
CA PRO A 269 -36.25 -12.46 -8.46
C PRO A 269 -35.67 -11.03 -8.50
N ALA A 270 -36.38 -10.12 -9.16
CA ALA A 270 -36.15 -8.66 -9.07
C ALA A 270 -36.35 -8.14 -7.63
N GLY A 271 -35.64 -7.08 -7.26
CA GLY A 271 -35.65 -6.54 -5.90
C GLY A 271 -34.55 -5.52 -5.63
N PRO A 272 -34.31 -5.13 -4.36
CA PRO A 272 -33.24 -4.19 -4.01
C PRO A 272 -31.88 -4.89 -3.93
N THR A 273 -30.87 -4.37 -4.62
CA THR A 273 -29.45 -4.78 -4.47
C THR A 273 -28.62 -3.65 -3.87
N THR A 274 -27.40 -3.98 -3.44
CA THR A 274 -26.35 -3.00 -3.18
C THR A 274 -25.09 -3.38 -3.95
N HIS A 275 -24.54 -2.45 -4.74
CA HIS A 275 -23.33 -2.66 -5.54
C HIS A 275 -22.28 -1.57 -5.30
N GLU A 276 -21.01 -1.95 -5.30
CA GLU A 276 -19.84 -1.06 -5.32
C GLU A 276 -19.03 -1.27 -6.60
N ILE A 277 -18.48 -0.20 -7.14
CA ILE A 277 -17.59 -0.20 -8.30
C ILE A 277 -16.24 0.35 -7.87
N TRP A 278 -15.23 -0.48 -8.06
CA TRP A 278 -13.85 -0.28 -7.68
C TRP A 278 -12.99 -0.21 -8.95
N LEU A 279 -12.09 0.78 -9.02
CA LEU A 279 -11.25 1.03 -10.20
C LEU A 279 -9.78 0.94 -9.82
N GLY A 280 -9.03 0.09 -10.52
CA GLY A 280 -7.57 0.03 -10.49
C GLY A 280 -6.98 0.80 -11.67
N ASN A 281 -6.00 1.66 -11.42
CA ASN A 281 -5.24 2.41 -12.44
C ASN A 281 -3.79 1.91 -12.58
N GLY A 282 -3.56 0.66 -12.19
CA GLY A 282 -2.26 0.02 -12.21
C GLY A 282 -1.26 0.48 -11.15
N SER A 283 -1.66 1.33 -10.20
CA SER A 283 -0.85 1.72 -9.04
C SER A 283 -0.53 0.57 -8.06
N GLY A 284 -1.05 -0.65 -8.29
CA GLY A 284 -1.13 -1.69 -7.27
C GLY A 284 -2.31 -1.54 -6.32
N THR A 285 -3.17 -0.51 -6.49
CA THR A 285 -4.28 -0.20 -5.60
C THR A 285 -5.60 -0.04 -6.35
N ARG A 286 -6.72 -0.41 -5.70
CA ARG A 286 -8.07 -0.15 -6.17
C ARG A 286 -8.68 0.97 -5.36
N THR A 287 -9.36 1.90 -6.05
CA THR A 287 -10.10 2.99 -5.44
C THR A 287 -11.61 2.77 -5.57
N LEU A 288 -12.36 3.01 -4.50
CA LEU A 288 -13.82 2.96 -4.56
C LEU A 288 -14.33 4.19 -5.35
N TYR A 289 -14.94 3.94 -6.51
CA TYR A 289 -15.42 4.98 -7.43
C TYR A 289 -16.91 5.28 -7.29
N ARG A 290 -17.74 4.26 -7.03
CA ARG A 290 -19.19 4.47 -6.87
C ARG A 290 -19.82 3.37 -6.03
N ARG A 291 -20.84 3.74 -5.27
CA ARG A 291 -21.70 2.83 -4.52
C ARG A 291 -23.16 3.12 -4.85
N PHE A 292 -23.95 2.06 -4.99
CA PHE A 292 -25.39 2.07 -5.22
C PHE A 292 -26.05 1.31 -4.06
N ASP A 293 -26.56 2.01 -3.05
CA ASP A 293 -27.24 1.40 -1.91
C ASP A 293 -28.74 1.20 -2.18
N ASN A 294 -29.25 -0.02 -1.95
CA ASN A 294 -30.68 -0.37 -2.06
C ASN A 294 -31.29 0.09 -3.41
N LEU A 295 -30.58 -0.16 -4.50
CA LEU A 295 -31.03 0.12 -5.86
C LEU A 295 -32.03 -0.97 -6.31
N HIS A 296 -33.14 -0.62 -6.95
CA HIS A 296 -34.02 -1.63 -7.53
C HIS A 296 -33.49 -2.12 -8.88
N THR A 297 -33.42 -3.44 -9.03
CA THR A 297 -32.79 -4.14 -10.16
C THR A 297 -33.62 -5.36 -10.60
N GLU A 298 -33.68 -5.58 -11.91
CA GLU A 298 -34.34 -6.71 -12.56
C GLU A 298 -33.53 -7.25 -13.76
N ASP A 299 -33.86 -8.45 -14.23
CA ASP A 299 -33.14 -9.13 -15.33
C ASP A 299 -33.16 -8.30 -16.63
N GLY A 300 -31.99 -8.12 -17.24
CA GLY A 300 -31.80 -7.30 -18.44
C GLY A 300 -31.76 -5.78 -18.19
N GLN A 301 -31.74 -5.33 -16.93
CA GLN A 301 -31.55 -3.91 -16.60
C GLN A 301 -30.08 -3.51 -16.75
N THR A 302 -29.79 -2.56 -17.65
CA THR A 302 -28.46 -1.93 -17.74
C THR A 302 -28.30 -0.82 -16.70
N LEU A 303 -27.18 -0.82 -15.98
CA LEU A 303 -26.75 0.29 -15.12
C LEU A 303 -25.67 1.11 -15.82
N GLU A 304 -25.99 2.33 -16.23
CA GLU A 304 -25.03 3.28 -16.81
C GLU A 304 -24.18 3.96 -15.73
N VAL A 305 -22.86 3.94 -15.92
CA VAL A 305 -21.87 4.46 -14.98
C VAL A 305 -20.89 5.38 -15.71
N PRO A 306 -21.19 6.68 -15.89
CA PRO A 306 -20.21 7.61 -16.44
C PRO A 306 -18.99 7.73 -15.51
N ILE A 307 -17.81 7.79 -16.10
CA ILE A 307 -16.52 8.03 -15.45
C ILE A 307 -16.11 9.47 -15.77
N LEU A 308 -16.26 10.39 -14.80
CA LEU A 308 -16.07 11.83 -15.03
C LEU A 308 -15.04 12.44 -14.04
N PRO A 309 -13.93 13.05 -14.55
CA PRO A 309 -13.44 12.94 -15.93
C PRO A 309 -13.15 11.47 -16.28
N PRO A 310 -13.00 11.14 -17.58
CA PRO A 310 -12.44 9.86 -17.99
C PRO A 310 -11.10 9.59 -17.29
N ARG A 311 -10.79 8.32 -17.03
CA ARG A 311 -9.63 7.92 -16.21
C ARG A 311 -8.81 6.83 -16.85
N SER A 312 -7.51 6.79 -16.52
CA SER A 312 -6.61 5.67 -16.80
C SER A 312 -6.97 4.47 -15.90
N ILE A 313 -7.38 3.35 -16.49
CA ILE A 313 -7.87 2.15 -15.79
C ILE A 313 -7.20 0.88 -16.36
N SER A 314 -6.73 0.00 -15.48
CA SER A 314 -6.29 -1.38 -15.79
C SER A 314 -7.23 -2.45 -15.22
N GLU A 315 -8.08 -2.13 -14.23
CA GLU A 315 -9.12 -3.04 -13.72
C GLU A 315 -10.42 -2.31 -13.38
N VAL A 316 -11.54 -2.87 -13.84
CA VAL A 316 -12.90 -2.52 -13.35
C VAL A 316 -13.40 -3.69 -12.51
N GLN A 317 -13.82 -3.42 -11.27
CA GLN A 317 -14.33 -4.44 -10.37
C GLN A 317 -15.68 -4.04 -9.78
N ILE A 318 -16.60 -5.01 -9.70
CA ILE A 318 -17.97 -4.85 -9.26
C ILE A 318 -18.21 -5.80 -8.08
N LEU A 319 -18.39 -5.23 -6.89
CA LEU A 319 -18.71 -5.97 -5.68
C LEU A 319 -20.20 -5.81 -5.37
N THR A 320 -20.96 -6.90 -5.42
CA THR A 320 -22.36 -6.91 -4.98
C THR A 320 -22.39 -7.27 -3.51
N LEU A 321 -22.90 -6.36 -2.67
CA LEU A 321 -22.93 -6.47 -1.21
C LEU A 321 -24.25 -7.02 -0.66
N ASP A 322 -25.36 -6.78 -1.36
CA ASP A 322 -26.70 -7.26 -1.01
C ASP A 322 -27.49 -7.57 -2.30
N SER A 323 -28.37 -8.59 -2.25
CA SER A 323 -29.20 -9.03 -3.38
C SER A 323 -30.33 -9.96 -2.92
N PRO A 324 -31.54 -9.90 -3.52
CA PRO A 324 -32.61 -10.86 -3.27
C PRO A 324 -32.38 -12.23 -3.93
N SER A 325 -31.32 -12.38 -4.73
CA SER A 325 -30.97 -13.61 -5.46
C SER A 325 -29.48 -13.93 -5.42
N TRP A 326 -29.09 -14.94 -6.20
CA TRP A 326 -27.72 -15.13 -6.66
C TRP A 326 -27.20 -13.87 -7.38
N VAL A 327 -25.89 -13.65 -7.34
CA VAL A 327 -25.20 -12.54 -8.03
C VAL A 327 -24.74 -12.98 -9.42
N ALA A 328 -24.99 -12.17 -10.43
CA ALA A 328 -24.65 -12.45 -11.83
C ALA A 328 -24.68 -11.19 -12.71
N TRP A 329 -24.05 -11.29 -13.88
CA TRP A 329 -23.97 -10.24 -14.89
C TRP A 329 -24.14 -10.86 -16.28
N ARG A 330 -24.98 -10.27 -17.13
CA ARG A 330 -25.11 -10.63 -18.55
C ARG A 330 -23.90 -10.16 -19.32
N GLU A 331 -23.54 -8.88 -19.14
CA GLU A 331 -22.42 -8.25 -19.82
C GLU A 331 -21.94 -7.03 -18.99
N VAL A 332 -20.63 -6.79 -18.98
CA VAL A 332 -19.93 -5.70 -18.29
C VAL A 332 -19.16 -4.91 -19.34
N ARG A 333 -19.83 -3.97 -20.00
CA ARG A 333 -19.21 -3.17 -21.09
C ARG A 333 -18.41 -2.02 -20.49
N VAL A 334 -17.20 -1.82 -21.00
CA VAL A 334 -16.27 -0.78 -20.55
C VAL A 334 -15.87 0.03 -21.76
N PHE A 335 -16.25 1.31 -21.80
CA PHE A 335 -16.09 2.16 -22.98
C PHE A 335 -14.90 3.11 -22.80
N GLY A 336 -13.96 3.08 -23.74
CA GLY A 336 -12.76 3.90 -23.69
C GLY A 336 -11.85 3.76 -24.90
N SER A 337 -10.59 4.21 -24.73
CA SER A 337 -9.50 4.07 -25.71
C SER A 337 -8.18 3.76 -25.02
N LEU A 338 -7.24 3.12 -25.71
CA LEU A 338 -5.90 2.82 -25.18
C LEU A 338 -5.21 4.11 -24.66
N SER A 339 -4.56 4.04 -23.50
CA SER A 339 -3.86 5.18 -22.88
C SER A 339 -2.34 5.04 -23.02
N GLU A 340 -1.69 5.97 -23.72
CA GLU A 340 -0.23 6.03 -23.80
C GLU A 340 0.40 6.58 -22.49
N ASP A 341 -0.32 7.42 -21.72
CA ASP A 341 0.15 7.93 -20.41
C ASP A 341 -0.40 7.06 -19.25
N PRO A 342 0.47 6.43 -18.44
CA PRO A 342 0.02 5.67 -17.28
C PRO A 342 -0.48 6.56 -16.13
N VAL A 343 -0.08 7.84 -16.12
CA VAL A 343 -0.48 8.86 -15.14
C VAL A 343 -1.64 9.73 -15.66
N GLY A 344 -2.37 9.23 -16.67
CA GLY A 344 -3.36 9.96 -17.49
C GLY A 344 -4.56 10.60 -16.76
N ASP A 345 -4.68 10.45 -15.45
CA ASP A 345 -5.63 11.21 -14.62
C ASP A 345 -5.04 12.61 -14.35
N ALA A 346 -5.34 13.57 -15.23
CA ALA A 346 -4.74 14.91 -15.35
C ALA A 346 -4.91 15.89 -14.14
N GLY A 347 -5.15 15.37 -12.94
CA GLY A 347 -5.18 16.10 -11.66
C GLY A 347 -4.40 15.43 -10.51
N LEU A 348 -3.75 14.27 -10.76
CA LEU A 348 -2.85 13.62 -9.80
C LEU A 348 -1.39 14.12 -10.01
N PRO A 349 -0.64 14.38 -8.93
CA PRO A 349 0.75 14.80 -9.02
C PRO A 349 1.73 13.61 -9.07
N ARG A 350 2.91 13.86 -9.65
CA ARG A 350 4.11 13.04 -9.41
C ARG A 350 4.87 13.59 -8.21
N PHE A 351 5.62 12.72 -7.53
CA PHE A 351 6.38 13.05 -6.33
C PHE A 351 7.62 12.17 -6.18
N SER A 352 8.47 12.54 -5.22
CA SER A 352 9.77 11.93 -4.92
C SER A 352 10.03 11.96 -3.40
N LEU A 353 11.05 11.21 -2.97
CA LEU A 353 11.46 11.08 -1.57
C LEU A 353 12.92 11.53 -1.39
N ASP A 354 13.12 12.78 -0.98
CA ASP A 354 14.46 13.37 -0.79
C ASP A 354 14.96 13.16 0.64
N LYS A 355 16.10 12.50 0.83
CA LYS A 355 16.67 12.29 2.19
C LYS A 355 17.04 13.64 2.83
N LEU A 356 16.40 13.96 3.96
CA LEU A 356 16.65 15.17 4.76
C LEU A 356 17.64 14.91 5.91
N ALA A 357 17.49 13.79 6.62
CA ALA A 357 18.28 13.47 7.82
C ALA A 357 18.52 11.96 7.94
N GLU A 358 19.52 11.56 8.74
CA GLU A 358 19.83 10.17 9.06
C GLU A 358 20.48 10.02 10.45
N GLY A 359 20.57 8.78 10.95
CA GLY A 359 21.12 8.48 12.28
C GLY A 359 20.07 8.30 13.40
N LEU A 360 18.79 8.17 13.03
CA LEU A 360 17.69 7.85 13.95
C LEU A 360 17.67 6.33 14.25
N ALA A 361 17.30 5.93 15.45
CA ALA A 361 17.21 4.52 15.82
C ALA A 361 15.75 4.00 15.76
N LEU A 362 15.41 3.24 14.72
CA LEU A 362 14.05 2.71 14.49
C LEU A 362 12.96 3.79 14.61
N PRO A 363 12.98 4.84 13.76
CA PRO A 363 11.97 5.90 13.80
C PRO A 363 10.59 5.33 13.44
N VAL A 364 9.53 5.76 14.14
CA VAL A 364 8.14 5.28 13.96
C VAL A 364 7.09 6.40 13.90
N GLN A 365 7.49 7.66 14.11
CA GLN A 365 6.66 8.85 13.87
C GLN A 365 7.57 10.04 13.60
N VAL A 366 7.10 10.98 12.78
CA VAL A 366 7.56 12.39 12.74
C VAL A 366 6.35 13.34 12.92
N THR A 367 6.54 14.47 13.60
CA THR A 367 5.52 15.52 13.79
C THR A 367 6.17 16.86 14.19
N HIS A 368 5.40 17.95 14.17
CA HIS A 368 5.76 19.25 14.75
C HIS A 368 5.04 19.47 16.09
N ALA A 369 5.36 20.56 16.81
CA ALA A 369 4.74 20.90 18.11
C ALA A 369 3.77 22.09 18.09
N GLY A 370 3.61 22.78 16.96
CA GLY A 370 2.68 23.92 16.82
C GLY A 370 3.06 25.14 17.69
N ASP A 371 4.35 25.44 17.78
CA ASP A 371 4.94 26.47 18.64
C ASP A 371 5.79 27.51 17.89
N GLY A 372 5.79 27.50 16.55
CA GLY A 372 6.57 28.38 15.69
C GLY A 372 8.08 28.14 15.72
N SER A 373 8.52 26.95 16.16
CA SER A 373 9.94 26.64 16.35
C SER A 373 10.61 25.96 15.15
N GLY A 374 9.83 25.43 14.19
CA GLY A 374 10.36 24.67 13.04
C GLY A 374 11.08 23.37 13.45
N ARG A 375 10.79 22.82 14.63
CA ARG A 375 11.37 21.57 15.15
C ARG A 375 10.53 20.39 14.73
N LEU A 376 11.17 19.39 14.12
CA LEU A 376 10.58 18.07 13.91
C LEU A 376 10.89 17.17 15.11
N PHE A 377 9.84 16.61 15.70
CA PHE A 377 9.91 15.63 16.77
C PHE A 377 9.76 14.24 16.15
N VAL A 378 10.81 13.42 16.28
CA VAL A 378 10.85 12.06 15.72
C VAL A 378 10.85 11.05 16.86
N VAL A 379 9.93 10.10 16.82
CA VAL A 379 9.82 9.02 17.83
C VAL A 379 10.67 7.84 17.40
N GLU A 380 11.59 7.42 18.27
CA GLU A 380 12.38 6.18 18.17
C GLU A 380 11.71 5.06 18.99
N GLN A 381 11.44 3.91 18.37
CA GLN A 381 10.65 2.81 18.97
C GLN A 381 11.24 2.34 20.33
N GLU A 382 12.55 2.45 20.52
CA GLU A 382 13.25 2.08 21.76
C GLU A 382 12.83 2.88 23.01
N GLY A 383 12.10 3.99 22.84
CA GLY A 383 11.59 4.79 23.95
C GLY A 383 12.12 6.22 24.03
N ARG A 384 12.50 6.83 22.91
CA ARG A 384 13.08 8.19 22.87
C ARG A 384 12.34 9.08 21.87
N VAL A 385 12.27 10.38 22.16
CA VAL A 385 11.87 11.41 21.18
C VAL A 385 13.10 12.23 20.83
N ARG A 386 13.44 12.32 19.54
CA ARG A 386 14.53 13.14 19.01
C ARG A 386 13.99 14.45 18.47
N ILE A 387 14.84 15.48 18.45
CA ILE A 387 14.61 16.69 17.66
C ILE A 387 15.47 16.61 16.41
N VAL A 388 14.85 16.89 15.26
CA VAL A 388 15.52 17.10 13.98
C VAL A 388 15.31 18.55 13.59
N ARG A 389 16.41 19.24 13.24
CA ARG A 389 16.42 20.69 12.96
C ARG A 389 17.41 20.96 11.83
N ASN A 390 16.97 21.64 10.76
CA ASN A 390 17.81 21.93 9.57
C ASN A 390 18.45 20.69 8.89
N GLY A 391 17.86 19.49 9.07
CA GLY A 391 18.42 18.23 8.57
C GLY A 391 19.37 17.50 9.53
N GLU A 392 19.74 18.11 10.67
CA GLU A 392 20.58 17.48 11.69
C GLU A 392 19.73 16.89 12.82
N VAL A 393 20.09 15.69 13.29
CA VAL A 393 19.50 15.05 14.48
C VAL A 393 20.25 15.51 15.73
N GLU A 394 19.56 16.05 16.73
CA GLU A 394 20.21 16.50 17.97
C GLU A 394 20.72 15.32 18.81
N GLU A 395 21.96 15.41 19.32
CA GLU A 395 22.62 14.33 20.08
C GLU A 395 21.81 13.85 21.30
N ALA A 396 21.21 14.79 22.02
CA ALA A 396 20.40 14.50 23.20
C ALA A 396 18.89 14.45 22.84
N PRO A 397 18.13 13.48 23.36
CA PRO A 397 16.69 13.39 23.10
C PRO A 397 15.90 14.48 23.83
N PHE A 398 14.72 14.82 23.30
CA PHE A 398 13.71 15.64 23.96
C PHE A 398 13.13 14.89 25.18
N LEU A 399 12.82 13.61 25.01
CA LEU A 399 12.33 12.71 26.07
C LEU A 399 13.03 11.35 25.96
N ASP A 400 13.41 10.75 27.10
CA ASP A 400 13.82 9.35 27.19
C ASP A 400 12.99 8.63 28.26
N VAL A 401 12.20 7.65 27.82
CA VAL A 401 11.39 6.74 28.64
C VAL A 401 11.73 5.26 28.35
N SER A 402 12.89 4.99 27.74
CA SER A 402 13.36 3.64 27.37
C SER A 402 13.43 2.65 28.55
N SER A 403 13.52 3.15 29.78
CA SER A 403 13.42 2.36 31.01
C SER A 403 12.01 1.80 31.25
N ARG A 404 10.96 2.55 30.89
CA ARG A 404 9.53 2.22 31.02
C ARG A 404 9.00 1.38 29.84
N VAL A 405 9.53 1.64 28.65
CA VAL A 405 9.06 1.10 27.35
C VAL A 405 9.48 -0.35 27.09
N ARG A 406 8.57 -1.15 26.51
CA ARG A 406 8.85 -2.50 25.97
C ARG A 406 8.84 -2.52 24.45
N CYS A 407 9.97 -2.13 23.85
CA CYS A 407 10.32 -2.50 22.47
C CYS A 407 10.42 -4.05 22.37
N CYS A 408 10.21 -4.70 21.22
CA CYS A 408 9.96 -4.16 19.88
C CYS A 408 8.84 -4.94 19.16
N GLY A 409 8.66 -4.67 17.86
CA GLY A 409 7.61 -5.23 17.01
C GLY A 409 6.59 -4.13 16.72
N GLU A 410 5.32 -4.37 17.04
CA GLU A 410 4.28 -3.32 17.10
C GLU A 410 4.29 -2.56 18.44
N ARG A 411 5.38 -2.65 19.19
CA ARG A 411 5.49 -2.13 20.56
C ARG A 411 6.74 -1.28 20.72
N GLY A 412 6.64 -0.27 21.57
CA GLY A 412 7.71 0.68 21.83
C GLY A 412 7.16 1.96 22.42
N LEU A 413 7.88 3.07 22.25
CA LEU A 413 7.25 4.40 22.19
C LEU A 413 6.78 4.58 20.75
N LEU A 414 5.49 4.84 20.56
CA LEU A 414 4.84 4.75 19.25
C LEU A 414 4.41 6.12 18.73
N ASN A 415 4.12 7.05 19.63
CA ASN A 415 3.63 8.37 19.25
C ASN A 415 3.86 9.45 20.31
N VAL A 416 4.04 10.69 19.86
CA VAL A 416 3.95 11.93 20.64
C VAL A 416 2.94 12.88 19.96
N ALA A 417 2.07 13.50 20.76
CA ALA A 417 1.10 14.49 20.31
C ALA A 417 1.08 15.73 21.23
N PHE A 418 1.11 16.90 20.60
CA PHE A 418 1.11 18.20 21.27
C PHE A 418 -0.30 18.81 21.25
N PRO A 419 -0.82 19.32 22.39
CA PRO A 419 -2.16 19.92 22.43
C PRO A 419 -2.19 21.28 21.72
N PRO A 420 -3.32 21.67 21.10
CA PRO A 420 -3.49 23.02 20.54
C PRO A 420 -3.17 24.09 21.59
N GLY A 421 -2.26 25.02 21.28
CA GLY A 421 -1.72 25.99 22.25
C GLY A 421 -0.61 25.44 23.16
N TYR A 422 0.13 24.41 22.72
CA TYR A 422 1.24 23.80 23.46
C TYR A 422 2.24 24.82 24.02
N ILE A 423 2.54 25.89 23.29
CA ILE A 423 3.47 26.96 23.71
C ILE A 423 3.14 27.58 25.09
N ASP A 424 1.85 27.73 25.43
CA ASP A 424 1.41 28.23 26.74
C ASP A 424 1.23 27.10 27.77
N LYS A 425 1.00 25.87 27.30
CA LYS A 425 0.68 24.69 28.13
C LYS A 425 1.92 23.99 28.68
N GLN A 426 2.98 23.88 27.89
CA GLN A 426 4.23 23.18 28.21
C GLN A 426 4.02 21.74 28.72
N TYR A 427 3.00 21.06 28.20
CA TYR A 427 2.78 19.62 28.37
C TYR A 427 2.33 18.99 27.07
N PHE A 428 2.65 17.71 26.91
CA PHE A 428 2.38 16.91 25.72
C PHE A 428 2.00 15.49 26.13
N TYR A 429 1.49 14.71 25.18
CA TYR A 429 1.01 13.35 25.41
C TYR A 429 1.83 12.36 24.59
N VAL A 430 2.05 11.15 25.14
CA VAL A 430 2.73 10.05 24.45
C VAL A 430 1.93 8.77 24.55
N SER A 431 2.12 7.90 23.54
CA SER A 431 1.55 6.57 23.46
C SER A 431 2.69 5.55 23.41
N TYR A 432 2.71 4.61 24.36
CA TYR A 432 3.77 3.61 24.45
C TYR A 432 3.29 2.28 25.03
N THR A 433 4.05 1.21 24.80
CA THR A 433 3.82 -0.11 25.41
C THR A 433 4.69 -0.29 26.65
N ASP A 434 4.07 -0.62 27.78
CA ASP A 434 4.75 -0.75 29.07
C ASP A 434 5.52 -2.09 29.24
N ARG A 435 6.19 -2.27 30.39
CA ARG A 435 6.89 -3.52 30.71
C ARG A 435 5.97 -4.74 30.87
N ALA A 436 4.71 -4.61 31.29
CA ALA A 436 3.75 -5.71 31.26
C ALA A 436 3.41 -6.11 29.82
N GLY A 437 3.22 -5.13 28.94
CA GLY A 437 2.85 -5.27 27.54
C GLY A 437 1.62 -4.45 27.15
N ASP A 438 1.06 -3.65 28.05
CA ASP A 438 -0.17 -2.89 27.88
C ASP A 438 0.10 -1.54 27.17
N THR A 439 -0.89 -1.01 26.46
CA THR A 439 -0.80 0.34 25.85
C THR A 439 -1.12 1.40 26.89
N VAL A 440 -0.19 2.35 27.06
CA VAL A 440 -0.30 3.48 28.00
C VAL A 440 -0.32 4.78 27.21
N ILE A 441 -1.30 5.63 27.51
CA ILE A 441 -1.31 7.03 27.14
C ILE A 441 -0.93 7.85 28.38
N SER A 442 0.18 8.57 28.33
CA SER A 442 0.72 9.39 29.45
C SER A 442 0.90 10.85 29.04
N ARG A 443 0.69 11.78 29.98
CA ARG A 443 1.08 13.19 29.87
C ARG A 443 2.45 13.41 30.51
N PHE A 444 3.26 14.27 29.89
CA PHE A 444 4.56 14.74 30.39
C PHE A 444 4.65 16.27 30.26
N THR A 445 5.49 16.90 31.08
CA THR A 445 5.78 18.35 31.02
C THR A 445 7.15 18.66 30.44
N THR A 446 7.22 19.74 29.67
CA THR A 446 8.46 20.34 29.16
C THR A 446 9.18 21.10 30.27
N THR A 447 10.52 21.11 30.24
CA THR A 447 11.33 21.79 31.26
C THR A 447 11.48 23.29 30.96
N ALA A 448 12.34 23.98 31.73
CA ALA A 448 12.74 25.35 31.40
C ALA A 448 13.66 25.45 30.15
N ASP A 449 14.20 24.32 29.69
CA ASP A 449 14.78 24.16 28.35
C ASP A 449 13.67 23.59 27.43
N PRO A 450 13.22 24.34 26.39
CA PRO A 450 12.14 23.89 25.52
C PRO A 450 12.52 22.66 24.68
N ASP A 451 13.82 22.36 24.55
CA ASP A 451 14.35 21.19 23.85
C ASP A 451 14.47 19.96 24.78
N ARG A 452 13.96 20.02 26.03
CA ARG A 452 13.93 18.90 27.00
C ARG A 452 12.59 18.78 27.73
N ALA A 453 12.11 17.55 27.87
CA ALA A 453 11.02 17.15 28.76
C ALA A 453 11.54 16.57 30.09
N ASP A 454 10.71 16.59 31.13
CA ASP A 454 11.00 15.91 32.40
C ASP A 454 10.44 14.48 32.38
N PRO A 455 11.26 13.42 32.28
CA PRO A 455 10.78 12.04 32.25
C PRO A 455 10.18 11.56 33.58
N GLU A 456 10.30 12.33 34.66
CA GLU A 456 9.70 12.01 35.96
C GLU A 456 8.39 12.79 36.23
N SER A 457 7.92 13.59 35.26
CA SER A 457 6.66 14.36 35.30
C SER A 457 5.41 13.56 34.92
N GLU A 458 5.53 12.24 34.77
CA GLU A 458 4.53 11.36 34.16
C GLU A 458 3.17 11.33 34.89
N GLU A 459 2.09 11.61 34.14
CA GLU A 459 0.70 11.39 34.54
C GLU A 459 0.02 10.42 33.56
N VAL A 460 -0.20 9.18 33.98
CA VAL A 460 -0.92 8.17 33.17
C VAL A 460 -2.38 8.60 32.98
N VAL A 461 -2.77 8.81 31.73
CA VAL A 461 -4.13 9.25 31.34
C VAL A 461 -5.03 8.04 31.10
N LEU A 462 -4.57 7.07 30.30
CA LEU A 462 -5.33 5.87 29.95
C LEU A 462 -4.40 4.65 29.89
N LEU A 463 -4.90 3.51 30.38
CA LEU A 463 -4.30 2.19 30.23
C LEU A 463 -5.27 1.30 29.45
N ILE A 464 -4.79 0.66 28.39
CA ILE A 464 -5.53 -0.35 27.62
C ILE A 464 -4.77 -1.67 27.76
N ALA A 465 -5.39 -2.62 28.46
CA ALA A 465 -4.81 -3.95 28.67
C ALA A 465 -4.73 -4.72 27.34
N GLN A 466 -3.56 -5.25 27.01
CA GLN A 466 -3.30 -5.90 25.72
C GLN A 466 -3.28 -7.43 25.86
N PRO A 467 -4.09 -8.17 25.06
CA PRO A 467 -4.14 -9.62 25.12
C PRO A 467 -2.96 -10.32 24.42
N ASP A 468 -2.36 -9.67 23.41
CA ASP A 468 -1.14 -10.15 22.74
C ASP A 468 -0.18 -8.99 22.36
N GLN A 469 0.92 -9.33 21.70
CA GLN A 469 2.08 -8.48 21.41
C GLN A 469 2.03 -7.84 20.02
N VAL A 470 0.85 -7.84 19.40
CA VAL A 470 0.53 -7.47 18.01
C VAL A 470 -0.84 -6.78 17.98
N HIS A 471 -1.09 -6.01 16.92
CA HIS A 471 -2.28 -5.18 16.71
C HIS A 471 -2.55 -4.24 17.90
N ASN A 472 -1.51 -3.59 18.43
CA ASN A 472 -1.61 -2.80 19.65
C ASN A 472 -2.18 -1.38 19.42
N GLY A 473 -2.35 -0.96 18.16
CA GLY A 473 -2.57 0.44 17.78
C GLY A 473 -1.34 1.28 18.11
N GLY A 474 -1.53 2.59 18.35
CA GLY A 474 -0.43 3.43 18.86
C GLY A 474 -0.57 4.91 18.56
N ARG A 475 -1.14 5.29 17.42
CA ARG A 475 -1.36 6.71 17.06
C ARG A 475 -2.25 7.41 18.08
N ILE A 476 -1.81 8.59 18.50
CA ILE A 476 -2.65 9.60 19.13
C ILE A 476 -2.50 10.90 18.36
N VAL A 477 -3.58 11.70 18.30
CA VAL A 477 -3.56 13.01 17.65
C VAL A 477 -4.71 13.85 18.18
N PHE A 478 -4.55 15.18 18.23
CA PHE A 478 -5.67 16.06 18.52
C PHE A 478 -6.53 16.26 17.27
N GLY A 479 -7.84 16.04 17.40
CA GLY A 479 -8.78 16.29 16.32
C GLY A 479 -9.05 17.78 16.12
N PRO A 480 -9.73 18.16 15.01
CA PRO A 480 -10.11 19.55 14.74
C PRO A 480 -11.12 20.12 15.75
N ASP A 481 -11.70 19.29 16.60
CA ASP A 481 -12.57 19.65 17.73
C ASP A 481 -11.80 19.89 19.05
N GLY A 482 -10.49 19.62 19.09
CA GLY A 482 -9.64 19.78 20.26
C GLY A 482 -9.61 18.59 21.23
N TYR A 483 -10.27 17.47 20.94
CA TYR A 483 -10.19 16.24 21.73
C TYR A 483 -9.02 15.36 21.29
N LEU A 484 -8.54 14.49 22.19
CA LEU A 484 -7.49 13.52 21.89
C LEU A 484 -8.13 12.26 21.30
N TYR A 485 -7.78 11.95 20.05
CA TYR A 485 -8.15 10.71 19.38
C TYR A 485 -7.04 9.67 19.56
N ILE A 486 -7.43 8.41 19.73
CA ILE A 486 -6.53 7.28 20.01
C ILE A 486 -6.90 6.10 19.11
N GLY A 487 -5.92 5.59 18.37
CA GLY A 487 -6.06 4.39 17.54
C GLY A 487 -5.66 3.16 18.34
N SER A 488 -6.61 2.26 18.61
CA SER A 488 -6.39 1.03 19.38
C SER A 488 -6.78 -0.17 18.52
N GLY A 489 -5.81 -1.03 18.19
CA GLY A 489 -6.08 -2.27 17.46
C GLY A 489 -6.82 -3.30 18.30
N ASP A 490 -7.19 -4.43 17.69
CA ASP A 490 -7.98 -5.51 18.31
C ASP A 490 -7.20 -6.30 19.39
N GLY A 491 -5.93 -5.97 19.62
CA GLY A 491 -5.01 -6.67 20.53
C GLY A 491 -4.54 -8.04 20.01
N GLY A 492 -5.07 -8.46 18.85
CA GLY A 492 -4.55 -9.48 17.97
C GLY A 492 -4.49 -10.92 18.48
N HIS A 493 -3.83 -11.70 17.63
CA HIS A 493 -3.25 -13.01 17.85
C HIS A 493 -2.33 -13.31 16.65
N PRO A 494 -1.10 -13.83 16.81
CA PRO A 494 -0.09 -13.89 15.74
C PRO A 494 -0.40 -14.82 14.55
N THR A 495 -1.51 -15.56 14.58
CA THR A 495 -1.93 -16.52 13.53
C THR A 495 -3.44 -16.70 13.36
N LEU A 496 -4.28 -15.88 14.03
CA LEU A 496 -5.74 -16.04 14.01
C LEU A 496 -6.42 -14.67 13.86
N LYS A 497 -7.49 -14.60 13.07
CA LYS A 497 -8.42 -13.46 13.11
C LYS A 497 -9.02 -13.31 14.51
N ASP A 498 -9.45 -12.10 14.89
CA ASP A 498 -10.01 -11.76 16.20
C ASP A 498 -11.00 -12.81 16.76
N VAL A 499 -10.50 -13.71 17.60
CA VAL A 499 -11.23 -14.90 18.08
C VAL A 499 -12.30 -14.51 19.10
N GLU A 500 -12.10 -13.38 19.77
CA GLU A 500 -12.97 -12.84 20.81
C GLU A 500 -13.92 -11.76 20.28
N ASN A 501 -13.82 -11.41 18.99
CA ASN A 501 -14.66 -10.42 18.30
C ASN A 501 -14.63 -9.03 18.98
N ARG A 502 -13.46 -8.69 19.57
CA ARG A 502 -13.20 -7.47 20.34
C ARG A 502 -13.42 -6.20 19.52
N ALA A 503 -13.06 -6.22 18.23
CA ALA A 503 -13.24 -5.09 17.33
C ALA A 503 -14.72 -4.70 17.14
N GLN A 504 -15.63 -5.68 17.17
CA GLN A 504 -17.07 -5.47 17.14
C GLN A 504 -17.67 -5.31 18.55
N ASP A 505 -17.04 -5.83 19.62
CA ASP A 505 -17.50 -5.67 20.99
C ASP A 505 -17.35 -4.21 21.48
N LEU A 506 -18.48 -3.61 21.81
CA LEU A 506 -18.58 -2.26 22.36
C LEU A 506 -18.23 -2.18 23.85
N GLY A 507 -18.09 -3.31 24.56
CA GLY A 507 -17.62 -3.39 25.94
C GLY A 507 -16.09 -3.20 26.09
N THR A 508 -15.33 -3.33 24.99
CA THR A 508 -13.86 -3.16 24.98
C THR A 508 -13.43 -1.83 24.38
N LEU A 509 -12.14 -1.50 24.54
CA LEU A 509 -11.49 -0.38 23.84
C LEU A 509 -10.73 -0.83 22.57
N LEU A 510 -10.69 -2.13 22.29
CA LEU A 510 -9.82 -2.73 21.28
C LEU A 510 -10.52 -2.78 19.91
N GLY A 511 -9.79 -2.50 18.84
CA GLY A 511 -10.28 -2.44 17.46
C GLY A 511 -11.19 -1.24 17.19
N LYS A 512 -10.75 -0.06 17.65
CA LYS A 512 -11.51 1.20 17.73
C LYS A 512 -10.66 2.41 17.36
N ILE A 513 -11.34 3.47 16.89
CA ILE A 513 -10.91 4.85 17.17
C ILE A 513 -11.63 5.29 18.45
N LEU A 514 -10.88 5.79 19.42
CA LEU A 514 -11.39 6.38 20.66
C LEU A 514 -11.25 7.91 20.60
N ARG A 515 -12.08 8.63 21.35
CA ARG A 515 -12.10 10.11 21.45
C ARG A 515 -12.34 10.52 22.90
N ILE A 516 -11.35 11.17 23.53
CA ILE A 516 -11.39 11.56 24.95
C ILE A 516 -11.01 13.03 25.18
N ASP A 517 -11.51 13.59 26.29
CA ASP A 517 -11.26 14.96 26.73
C ASP A 517 -10.17 14.99 27.80
N VAL A 518 -8.95 15.36 27.41
CA VAL A 518 -7.77 15.44 28.32
C VAL A 518 -7.51 16.87 28.85
N GLU A 519 -8.27 17.85 28.37
CA GLU A 519 -8.02 19.29 28.55
C GLU A 519 -9.03 19.96 29.52
N SER A 520 -10.18 19.33 29.79
CA SER A 520 -11.16 19.76 30.80
C SER A 520 -10.67 19.59 32.24
N GLU A 521 -11.54 19.87 33.22
CA GLU A 521 -11.28 19.63 34.65
C GLU A 521 -11.46 18.14 35.07
N ALA A 522 -11.94 17.27 34.18
CA ALA A 522 -12.11 15.85 34.48
C ALA A 522 -10.75 15.13 34.59
N ARG A 523 -10.61 14.18 35.53
CA ARG A 523 -9.35 13.46 35.76
C ARG A 523 -9.60 11.94 35.88
N PRO A 524 -8.77 11.08 35.25
CA PRO A 524 -7.64 11.43 34.38
C PRO A 524 -8.06 12.08 33.05
N TYR A 525 -9.25 11.79 32.55
CA TYR A 525 -9.88 12.41 31.38
C TYR A 525 -11.41 12.49 31.54
N GLY A 526 -12.06 13.25 30.67
CA GLY A 526 -13.51 13.27 30.45
C GLY A 526 -13.90 12.52 29.18
N ILE A 527 -15.19 12.19 29.05
CA ILE A 527 -15.75 11.61 27.82
C ILE A 527 -16.67 12.67 27.18
N PRO A 528 -16.42 13.08 25.92
CA PRO A 528 -17.29 14.01 25.21
C PRO A 528 -18.74 13.52 25.15
N ALA A 529 -19.69 14.41 25.43
CA ALA A 529 -21.12 14.07 25.54
C ALA A 529 -21.81 13.82 24.19
N ASP A 530 -21.11 14.07 23.09
CA ASP A 530 -21.47 13.85 21.69
C ASP A 530 -20.85 12.56 21.11
N ASN A 531 -20.03 11.82 21.86
CA ASN A 531 -19.55 10.50 21.43
C ASN A 531 -20.74 9.54 21.19
N PRO A 532 -20.72 8.74 20.11
CA PRO A 532 -21.86 7.92 19.66
C PRO A 532 -22.35 6.88 20.68
N PHE A 533 -21.47 6.43 21.58
CA PHE A 533 -21.77 5.43 22.62
C PHE A 533 -21.84 6.02 24.04
N PHE A 534 -21.91 7.35 24.17
CA PHE A 534 -21.91 8.04 25.46
C PHE A 534 -23.08 7.62 26.38
N ARG A 535 -22.73 7.06 27.55
CA ARG A 535 -23.66 6.61 28.61
C ARG A 535 -24.70 5.58 28.15
N ILE A 536 -24.34 4.69 27.22
CA ILE A 536 -25.13 3.50 26.92
C ILE A 536 -24.66 2.34 27.80
N ASP A 537 -25.56 1.73 28.55
CA ASP A 537 -25.23 0.63 29.47
C ASP A 537 -24.57 -0.54 28.73
N GLY A 538 -23.39 -0.94 29.18
CA GLY A 538 -22.59 -2.01 28.58
C GLY A 538 -21.62 -1.58 27.48
N HIS A 539 -21.65 -0.31 27.03
CA HIS A 539 -20.73 0.21 26.03
C HIS A 539 -19.65 1.12 26.64
N ARG A 540 -18.49 1.20 25.97
CA ARG A 540 -17.43 2.17 26.26
C ARG A 540 -17.78 3.51 25.61
N GLY A 541 -18.02 4.52 26.44
CA GLY A 541 -18.34 5.87 25.98
C GLY A 541 -17.18 6.56 25.26
N GLU A 542 -15.96 6.04 25.41
CA GLU A 542 -14.75 6.49 24.74
C GLU A 542 -14.73 6.19 23.24
N ILE A 543 -15.56 5.26 22.75
CA ILE A 543 -15.58 4.84 21.34
C ILE A 543 -16.13 5.95 20.44
N TRP A 544 -15.38 6.24 19.37
CA TRP A 544 -15.79 7.10 18.26
C TRP A 544 -16.13 6.28 17.00
N ALA A 545 -15.30 5.30 16.64
CA ALA A 545 -15.54 4.36 15.55
C ALA A 545 -15.05 2.94 15.93
N LEU A 546 -15.55 1.91 15.25
CA LEU A 546 -15.29 0.50 15.58
C LEU A 546 -15.04 -0.38 14.35
N GLY A 547 -14.75 -1.66 14.59
CA GLY A 547 -14.54 -2.63 13.52
C GLY A 547 -13.25 -2.38 12.75
N LEU A 548 -12.18 -2.02 13.45
CA LEU A 548 -10.82 -1.83 12.92
C LEU A 548 -9.89 -2.91 13.49
N ARG A 549 -8.84 -3.28 12.77
CA ARG A 549 -7.84 -4.26 13.19
C ARG A 549 -6.67 -3.64 13.94
N ASN A 550 -6.02 -2.64 13.38
CA ASN A 550 -4.82 -2.01 13.93
C ASN A 550 -4.59 -0.60 13.32
N PRO A 551 -5.39 0.42 13.71
CA PRO A 551 -5.34 1.76 13.11
C PRO A 551 -4.09 2.54 13.58
N TRP A 552 -2.93 2.12 13.09
CA TRP A 552 -1.58 2.48 13.55
C TRP A 552 -1.21 3.94 13.26
N GLY A 553 -1.84 4.58 12.28
CA GLY A 553 -1.40 5.88 11.79
C GLY A 553 -2.47 6.66 11.04
N PHE A 554 -3.68 6.69 11.60
CA PHE A 554 -4.73 7.59 11.15
C PHE A 554 -4.34 9.07 11.29
N ALA A 555 -4.95 9.92 10.48
CA ALA A 555 -4.75 11.37 10.51
C ALA A 555 -6.00 12.14 10.09
N PHE A 556 -6.13 13.35 10.61
CA PHE A 556 -7.09 14.34 10.11
C PHE A 556 -6.44 15.16 9.01
N ASP A 557 -7.23 15.62 8.03
CA ASP A 557 -6.87 16.69 7.12
C ASP A 557 -6.99 18.04 7.83
N PRO A 558 -5.90 18.81 8.05
CA PRO A 558 -5.98 20.12 8.71
C PRO A 558 -6.83 21.14 7.96
N GLY A 559 -7.05 20.94 6.65
CA GLY A 559 -7.81 21.84 5.78
C GLY A 559 -9.31 21.55 5.68
N THR A 560 -9.77 20.34 6.03
CA THR A 560 -11.21 19.97 5.95
C THR A 560 -11.76 19.37 7.24
N GLY A 561 -10.92 18.79 8.10
CA GLY A 561 -11.32 17.99 9.25
C GLY A 561 -11.74 16.55 8.92
N ASP A 562 -11.59 16.10 7.65
CA ASP A 562 -11.85 14.71 7.27
C ASP A 562 -10.80 13.78 7.89
N LEU A 563 -11.19 12.55 8.23
CA LEU A 563 -10.34 11.57 8.91
C LEU A 563 -10.04 10.38 7.98
N TYR A 564 -8.76 10.09 7.81
CA TYR A 564 -8.23 8.96 7.06
C TYR A 564 -7.64 7.94 8.04
N ILE A 565 -7.98 6.66 7.87
CA ILE A 565 -7.61 5.58 8.78
C ILE A 565 -7.00 4.43 7.95
N PRO A 566 -5.68 4.42 7.72
CA PRO A 566 -4.96 3.22 7.32
C PRO A 566 -5.18 2.12 8.38
N ASP A 567 -5.66 0.95 7.96
CA ASP A 567 -5.94 -0.18 8.82
C ASP A 567 -5.49 -1.48 8.14
N PRO A 568 -4.50 -2.22 8.68
CA PRO A 568 -3.89 -3.32 7.95
C PRO A 568 -4.70 -4.61 8.02
N GLY A 569 -4.67 -5.37 6.92
CA GLY A 569 -5.30 -6.69 6.78
C GLY A 569 -4.53 -7.83 7.43
N HIS A 570 -5.12 -9.03 7.41
CA HIS A 570 -4.61 -10.19 8.14
C HIS A 570 -3.86 -11.19 7.24
N ILE A 571 -4.34 -11.43 6.02
CA ILE A 571 -3.78 -12.40 5.06
C ILE A 571 -3.86 -11.89 3.61
N LYS A 572 -4.86 -11.06 3.26
CA LYS A 572 -5.19 -10.80 1.84
C LYS A 572 -5.18 -9.34 1.41
N HIS A 573 -5.74 -8.41 2.20
CA HIS A 573 -5.94 -7.02 1.75
C HIS A 573 -5.64 -5.96 2.80
N GLU A 574 -4.82 -4.98 2.40
CA GLU A 574 -4.58 -3.72 3.12
C GLU A 574 -5.65 -2.69 2.74
N GLU A 575 -6.08 -1.81 3.67
CA GLU A 575 -7.14 -0.83 3.39
C GLU A 575 -6.91 0.57 3.98
N VAL A 576 -7.45 1.58 3.29
CA VAL A 576 -7.64 2.94 3.83
C VAL A 576 -9.12 3.18 4.05
N ASN A 577 -9.52 3.29 5.31
CA ASN A 577 -10.84 3.73 5.72
C ASN A 577 -10.94 5.26 5.79
N PHE A 578 -12.15 5.79 5.63
CA PHE A 578 -12.42 7.23 5.59
C PHE A 578 -13.63 7.59 6.46
N GLN A 579 -13.60 8.78 7.07
CA GLN A 579 -14.72 9.37 7.79
C GLN A 579 -14.79 10.87 7.46
N PRO A 580 -15.92 11.38 6.91
CA PRO A 580 -16.04 12.79 6.58
C PRO A 580 -16.14 13.66 7.84
N ALA A 581 -15.61 14.88 7.79
CA ALA A 581 -15.58 15.85 8.89
C ALA A 581 -16.95 16.15 9.52
N GLY A 582 -18.03 15.98 8.74
CA GLY A 582 -19.41 16.15 9.19
C GLY A 582 -20.07 14.94 9.86
N SER A 583 -19.30 13.87 10.13
CA SER A 583 -19.79 12.68 10.84
C SER A 583 -20.11 12.96 12.32
N ARG A 584 -20.74 11.98 12.96
CA ARG A 584 -21.06 11.95 14.41
C ARG A 584 -20.41 10.75 15.12
N GLY A 585 -19.54 10.01 14.42
CA GLY A 585 -19.06 8.72 14.89
C GLY A 585 -20.13 7.62 14.80
N GLY A 586 -19.69 6.41 15.11
CA GLY A 586 -20.49 5.18 15.06
C GLY A 586 -20.24 4.34 13.81
N GLU A 587 -19.41 4.80 12.88
CA GLU A 587 -18.93 4.01 11.74
C GLU A 587 -18.29 2.69 12.20
N ASN A 588 -18.67 1.61 11.52
CA ASN A 588 -18.17 0.26 11.73
C ASN A 588 -17.50 -0.20 10.43
N TYR A 589 -16.17 -0.26 10.42
CA TYR A 589 -15.38 -0.62 9.23
C TYR A 589 -15.35 -2.15 8.98
N GLY A 590 -15.88 -2.93 9.91
CA GLY A 590 -16.29 -4.32 9.66
C GLY A 590 -15.27 -5.39 9.99
N TRP A 591 -14.06 -5.07 10.47
CA TRP A 591 -13.16 -6.08 11.03
C TRP A 591 -13.82 -6.77 12.25
N ASN A 592 -13.86 -8.10 12.38
CA ASN A 592 -13.28 -9.15 11.54
C ASN A 592 -14.31 -9.95 10.70
N LEU A 593 -15.43 -9.31 10.34
CA LEU A 593 -16.38 -9.82 9.35
C LEU A 593 -15.82 -9.64 7.93
N LYS A 594 -15.15 -8.50 7.71
CA LYS A 594 -14.48 -8.09 6.47
C LYS A 594 -12.96 -7.95 6.63
N GLU A 595 -12.29 -7.93 5.48
CA GLU A 595 -10.88 -7.61 5.24
C GLU A 595 -10.83 -6.94 3.85
N GLY A 596 -10.51 -5.65 3.76
CA GLY A 596 -10.74 -4.88 2.55
C GLY A 596 -12.23 -4.75 2.22
N SER A 597 -12.53 -4.70 0.93
CA SER A 597 -13.89 -4.88 0.44
C SER A 597 -14.44 -6.30 0.67
N ARG A 598 -13.59 -7.30 0.98
CA ARG A 598 -13.95 -8.72 1.04
C ARG A 598 -14.53 -9.15 2.38
N CYS A 599 -15.23 -10.28 2.36
CA CYS A 599 -15.70 -11.00 3.54
C CYS A 599 -14.82 -12.21 3.82
N PHE A 600 -14.65 -12.56 5.10
CA PHE A 600 -13.98 -13.81 5.47
C PHE A 600 -14.80 -15.05 5.08
N GLU A 601 -14.09 -16.12 4.69
CA GLU A 601 -14.62 -17.41 4.22
C GLU A 601 -15.40 -18.24 5.28
N SER A 602 -15.82 -17.62 6.38
CA SER A 602 -16.42 -18.28 7.54
C SER A 602 -17.63 -17.52 8.07
N LEU A 603 -18.81 -18.17 7.97
CA LEU A 603 -20.17 -17.65 8.22
C LEU A 603 -20.77 -16.84 7.05
N PRO A 604 -22.11 -16.75 6.94
CA PRO A 604 -22.76 -15.82 6.01
C PRO A 604 -22.46 -14.37 6.43
N CYS A 605 -21.45 -13.78 5.80
CA CYS A 605 -21.12 -12.37 5.94
C CYS A 605 -22.25 -11.50 5.39
N SER A 606 -22.51 -10.35 6.02
CA SER A 606 -23.36 -9.31 5.47
C SER A 606 -22.67 -7.97 5.68
N ALA A 607 -22.62 -7.16 4.63
CA ALA A 607 -22.10 -5.79 4.70
C ALA A 607 -23.14 -4.78 5.22
N GLN A 608 -24.31 -5.26 5.67
CA GLN A 608 -25.39 -4.39 6.14
C GLN A 608 -24.97 -3.62 7.39
N GLY A 609 -24.88 -2.29 7.27
CA GLY A 609 -24.41 -1.41 8.35
C GLY A 609 -22.89 -1.34 8.52
N LEU A 610 -22.12 -1.93 7.61
CA LEU A 610 -20.66 -1.76 7.55
C LEU A 610 -20.31 -0.63 6.57
N THR A 611 -19.29 0.15 6.94
CA THR A 611 -18.66 1.16 6.07
C THR A 611 -17.54 0.47 5.29
N SER A 612 -17.53 0.60 3.97
CA SER A 612 -16.42 0.09 3.17
C SER A 612 -15.25 1.07 3.17
N PRO A 613 -14.00 0.58 3.00
CA PRO A 613 -12.85 1.44 2.77
C PRO A 613 -12.97 2.24 1.46
N VAL A 614 -12.06 3.19 1.26
CA VAL A 614 -11.96 4.00 0.03
C VAL A 614 -10.81 3.57 -0.88
N VAL A 615 -9.83 2.84 -0.34
CA VAL A 615 -8.75 2.16 -1.07
C VAL A 615 -8.58 0.75 -0.50
N GLU A 616 -8.32 -0.22 -1.38
CA GLU A 616 -7.78 -1.54 -1.01
C GLU A 616 -6.59 -1.90 -1.91
N TYR A 617 -5.69 -2.76 -1.41
CA TYR A 617 -4.66 -3.44 -2.21
C TYR A 617 -4.28 -4.80 -1.61
N ASP A 618 -3.65 -5.67 -2.40
CA ASP A 618 -3.36 -7.05 -1.98
C ASP A 618 -2.09 -7.21 -1.12
N HIS A 619 -2.00 -8.35 -0.42
CA HIS A 619 -0.84 -8.81 0.33
C HIS A 619 0.20 -9.56 -0.55
N VAL A 620 0.12 -9.49 -1.88
CA VAL A 620 1.06 -10.22 -2.74
C VAL A 620 2.44 -9.57 -2.68
N TYR A 621 2.51 -8.23 -2.56
CA TYR A 621 3.74 -7.45 -2.30
C TYR A 621 3.58 -6.46 -1.13
N SER A 622 2.79 -6.84 -0.12
CA SER A 622 2.41 -5.97 1.00
C SER A 622 2.24 -6.77 2.28
N CYS A 623 2.33 -6.12 3.43
CA CYS A 623 2.19 -6.82 4.72
C CYS A 623 1.63 -6.00 5.88
N ALA A 624 1.70 -4.66 5.79
CA ALA A 624 1.08 -3.75 6.74
C ALA A 624 1.07 -2.33 6.16
N ILE A 625 -0.12 -1.79 5.90
CA ILE A 625 -0.30 -0.36 5.65
C ILE A 625 0.14 0.45 6.88
N VAL A 626 0.96 1.47 6.65
CA VAL A 626 1.46 2.38 7.67
C VAL A 626 0.83 3.77 7.56
N GLY A 627 1.09 4.58 8.58
CA GLY A 627 0.39 5.84 8.80
C GLY A 627 0.53 6.87 7.70
N GLY A 628 -0.46 7.76 7.62
CA GLY A 628 -0.52 8.81 6.61
C GLY A 628 -0.67 10.23 7.15
N ALA A 629 -0.58 11.21 6.24
CA ALA A 629 -0.83 12.62 6.50
C ALA A 629 -1.30 13.32 5.20
N VAL A 630 -1.98 14.47 5.30
CA VAL A 630 -2.47 15.22 4.13
C VAL A 630 -1.55 16.38 3.82
N TYR A 631 -0.99 16.45 2.61
CA TYR A 631 -0.05 17.51 2.25
C TYR A 631 -0.76 18.87 2.20
N ARG A 632 -0.28 19.81 3.03
CA ARG A 632 -0.79 21.18 3.18
C ARG A 632 0.26 22.28 3.00
N GLY A 633 1.50 21.91 2.74
CA GLY A 633 2.63 22.83 2.51
C GLY A 633 2.50 23.74 1.29
N SER A 634 3.23 24.85 1.33
CA SER A 634 3.29 25.81 0.21
C SER A 634 4.26 25.42 -0.91
N ASP A 635 5.23 24.55 -0.62
CA ASP A 635 6.35 24.25 -1.51
C ASP A 635 5.91 23.57 -2.82
N TYR A 636 4.93 22.65 -2.73
CA TYR A 636 4.49 21.82 -3.86
C TYR A 636 2.97 21.90 -4.07
N PRO A 637 2.45 22.98 -4.71
CA PRO A 637 1.02 23.24 -4.81
C PRO A 637 0.17 22.13 -5.48
N LYS A 638 0.76 21.24 -6.30
CA LYS A 638 0.03 20.10 -6.91
C LYS A 638 -0.30 18.99 -5.89
N LEU A 639 0.51 18.85 -4.84
CA LEU A 639 0.32 17.88 -3.75
C LEU A 639 -0.81 18.28 -2.79
N GLN A 640 -1.31 19.51 -2.85
CA GLN A 640 -2.36 20.02 -1.95
C GLN A 640 -3.59 19.10 -1.88
N GLY A 641 -3.93 18.67 -0.66
CA GLY A 641 -5.07 17.80 -0.40
C GLY A 641 -4.89 16.35 -0.86
N VAL A 642 -3.64 15.90 -1.07
CA VAL A 642 -3.30 14.49 -1.23
C VAL A 642 -2.96 13.90 0.15
N PHE A 643 -3.66 12.83 0.53
CA PHE A 643 -3.34 11.99 1.68
C PHE A 643 -2.26 10.98 1.29
N PHE A 644 -1.05 11.11 1.83
CA PHE A 644 0.03 10.17 1.59
C PHE A 644 0.01 9.05 2.63
N TYR A 645 0.22 7.81 2.19
CA TYR A 645 0.27 6.58 2.99
C TYR A 645 1.27 5.60 2.35
N GLY A 646 1.53 4.44 2.96
CA GLY A 646 2.43 3.45 2.37
C GLY A 646 2.37 2.07 3.02
N ASP A 647 3.19 1.14 2.57
CA ASP A 647 3.31 -0.23 3.10
C ASP A 647 4.69 -0.50 3.72
N PHE A 648 4.70 -1.14 4.90
CA PHE A 648 5.91 -1.40 5.68
C PHE A 648 6.90 -2.33 4.97
N CYS A 649 6.44 -3.42 4.34
CA CYS A 649 7.36 -4.42 3.78
C CYS A 649 8.00 -3.96 2.47
N SER A 650 7.20 -3.44 1.55
CA SER A 650 7.64 -3.07 0.21
C SER A 650 8.28 -1.68 0.12
N GLY A 651 8.08 -0.80 1.10
CA GLY A 651 8.58 0.58 1.04
C GLY A 651 7.82 1.46 0.03
N ARG A 652 6.69 1.00 -0.51
CA ARG A 652 5.85 1.78 -1.44
C ARG A 652 5.10 2.87 -0.69
N VAL A 653 5.22 4.11 -1.19
CA VAL A 653 4.41 5.26 -0.76
C VAL A 653 3.44 5.61 -1.88
N TRP A 654 2.17 5.88 -1.56
CA TRP A 654 1.14 6.34 -2.50
C TRP A 654 0.51 7.64 -2.00
N GLY A 655 -0.06 8.42 -2.93
CA GLY A 655 -0.94 9.55 -2.64
C GLY A 655 -2.39 9.24 -3.02
N LEU A 656 -3.31 9.35 -2.06
CA LEU A 656 -4.76 9.30 -2.26
C LEU A 656 -5.34 10.71 -2.36
N LYS A 657 -6.13 10.98 -3.40
CA LYS A 657 -6.82 12.27 -3.61
C LYS A 657 -8.30 12.05 -3.88
N ARG A 658 -9.15 13.00 -3.48
CA ARG A 658 -10.55 13.05 -3.90
C ARG A 658 -10.72 14.01 -5.07
N SER A 659 -11.18 13.46 -6.20
CA SER A 659 -11.57 14.22 -7.39
C SER A 659 -12.61 15.29 -7.05
N GLN A 660 -12.43 16.47 -7.63
CA GLN A 660 -13.33 17.62 -7.48
C GLN A 660 -14.42 17.66 -8.57
N ALA A 661 -14.44 16.68 -9.48
CA ALA A 661 -15.13 16.80 -10.76
C ALA A 661 -16.63 16.50 -10.74
N ASP A 662 -17.13 15.69 -9.80
CA ASP A 662 -18.57 15.46 -9.62
C ASP A 662 -19.02 15.81 -8.20
N SER A 663 -20.15 16.50 -8.15
CA SER A 663 -20.77 17.06 -6.94
C SER A 663 -21.80 16.13 -6.29
N THR A 664 -21.82 14.84 -6.66
CA THR A 664 -22.62 13.86 -5.92
C THR A 664 -22.25 13.89 -4.44
N ARG A 665 -23.25 13.85 -3.56
CA ARG A 665 -23.05 13.89 -2.10
C ARG A 665 -22.46 12.60 -1.52
N SER A 666 -21.99 11.70 -2.37
CA SER A 666 -21.36 10.44 -1.98
C SER A 666 -19.90 10.67 -1.62
N ILE A 667 -19.46 10.14 -0.48
CA ILE A 667 -18.03 10.08 -0.14
C ILE A 667 -17.26 9.15 -1.08
N TYR A 668 -17.95 8.25 -1.78
CA TYR A 668 -17.38 7.24 -2.66
C TYR A 668 -17.15 7.73 -4.09
N GLY A 669 -17.80 8.82 -4.51
CA GLY A 669 -17.92 9.23 -5.92
C GLY A 669 -16.67 9.80 -6.60
N GLY A 670 -15.44 9.50 -6.15
CA GLY A 670 -14.30 10.30 -6.61
C GLY A 670 -12.88 9.97 -6.13
N TRP A 671 -12.57 8.82 -5.54
CA TRP A 671 -11.20 8.54 -5.11
C TRP A 671 -10.24 8.29 -6.29
N LEU A 672 -8.97 8.65 -6.08
CA LEU A 672 -7.87 8.64 -7.07
C LEU A 672 -6.57 8.29 -6.35
N SER A 673 -5.79 7.33 -6.85
CA SER A 673 -4.51 6.91 -6.26
C SER A 673 -3.36 7.22 -7.23
N THR A 674 -2.25 7.81 -6.76
CA THR A 674 -1.05 8.00 -7.59
C THR A 674 -0.40 6.66 -7.94
N LEU A 675 0.53 6.65 -8.89
CA LEU A 675 1.55 5.60 -8.93
C LEU A 675 2.39 5.63 -7.62
N PRO A 676 2.93 4.48 -7.17
CA PRO A 676 3.76 4.42 -5.97
C PRO A 676 5.17 4.98 -6.21
N VAL A 677 5.77 5.58 -5.18
CA VAL A 677 7.19 5.93 -5.15
C VAL A 677 7.96 4.96 -4.27
N ASN A 678 9.02 4.36 -4.83
CA ASN A 678 9.87 3.35 -4.22
C ASN A 678 10.80 3.91 -3.10
N ALA A 679 10.48 3.83 -1.79
CA ALA A 679 11.42 4.26 -0.73
C ALA A 679 12.69 3.37 -0.59
N ARG A 680 12.67 2.15 -1.12
CA ARG A 680 13.74 1.10 -1.09
C ARG A 680 14.16 0.63 0.30
N VAL A 681 13.46 1.07 1.34
CA VAL A 681 13.61 0.64 2.74
C VAL A 681 12.22 0.47 3.36
N PRO A 682 12.06 -0.39 4.39
CA PRO A 682 10.83 -0.45 5.16
C PRO A 682 10.47 0.91 5.77
N ILE A 683 9.24 1.38 5.53
CA ILE A 683 8.74 2.66 6.01
C ILE A 683 7.77 2.45 7.18
N SER A 684 7.83 3.32 8.19
CA SER A 684 7.07 3.15 9.45
C SER A 684 5.98 4.19 9.68
N SER A 685 6.09 5.36 9.06
CA SER A 685 5.09 6.43 9.14
C SER A 685 5.27 7.48 8.04
N VAL A 686 4.18 8.18 7.73
CA VAL A 686 4.20 9.54 7.18
C VAL A 686 3.78 10.54 8.29
N GLY A 687 4.38 11.74 8.30
CA GLY A 687 4.04 12.83 9.21
C GLY A 687 4.41 14.20 8.64
N GLU A 688 4.22 15.28 9.40
CA GLU A 688 4.24 16.66 8.87
C GLU A 688 5.08 17.66 9.70
N ASP A 689 5.60 18.71 9.04
CA ASP A 689 6.12 19.93 9.69
C ASP A 689 5.00 20.94 10.00
N GLU A 690 5.36 22.07 10.61
CA GLU A 690 4.41 23.13 11.01
C GLU A 690 3.86 23.93 9.81
N GLU A 691 4.58 23.88 8.69
CA GLU A 691 4.20 24.44 7.40
C GLU A 691 3.27 23.51 6.59
N GLY A 692 3.14 22.23 6.97
CA GLY A 692 2.31 21.21 6.31
C GLY A 692 3.01 20.43 5.19
N ASN A 693 4.33 20.50 5.08
CA ASN A 693 5.10 19.57 4.24
C ASN A 693 5.18 18.20 4.91
N LEU A 694 5.26 17.14 4.09
CA LEU A 694 5.24 15.77 4.59
C LEU A 694 6.61 15.09 4.54
N TYR A 695 6.76 14.11 5.43
CA TYR A 695 7.97 13.34 5.66
C TYR A 695 7.67 11.87 5.87
N VAL A 696 8.54 10.99 5.39
CA VAL A 696 8.47 9.53 5.55
C VAL A 696 9.64 9.06 6.41
N THR A 697 9.36 8.21 7.40
CA THR A 697 10.40 7.62 8.27
C THR A 697 10.88 6.27 7.74
N GLY A 698 12.15 6.20 7.36
CA GLY A 698 12.84 4.95 7.01
C GLY A 698 13.21 4.18 8.28
N TYR A 699 12.59 3.02 8.47
CA TYR A 699 12.62 2.28 9.72
C TYR A 699 13.97 1.59 9.97
N GLN A 700 14.57 1.01 8.93
CA GLN A 700 15.81 0.22 9.05
C GLN A 700 17.10 1.03 8.83
N ASP A 701 17.06 2.04 7.96
CA ASP A 701 18.21 2.91 7.66
C ASP A 701 18.32 4.10 8.62
N GLY A 702 17.27 4.37 9.40
CA GLY A 702 17.26 5.46 10.38
C GLY A 702 17.18 6.84 9.74
N ALA A 703 16.60 6.94 8.55
CA ALA A 703 16.51 8.17 7.78
C ALA A 703 15.12 8.82 7.82
N LEU A 704 15.11 10.12 7.51
CA LEU A 704 13.91 10.92 7.32
C LEU A 704 13.93 11.49 5.91
N TYR A 705 12.91 11.16 5.11
CA TYR A 705 12.77 11.59 3.71
C TYR A 705 11.67 12.66 3.62
N LYS A 706 11.90 13.78 2.93
CA LYS A 706 10.86 14.77 2.60
C LYS A 706 10.10 14.31 1.35
N ILE A 707 8.78 14.41 1.37
CA ILE A 707 7.95 14.26 0.17
C ILE A 707 8.05 15.55 -0.66
N THR A 708 8.53 15.42 -1.89
CA THR A 708 8.76 16.53 -2.82
C THR A 708 7.98 16.30 -4.12
N GLY A 709 7.51 17.35 -4.79
CA GLY A 709 6.59 17.24 -5.94
C GLY A 709 7.09 17.90 -7.22
N GLU A 710 6.74 17.31 -8.37
CA GLU A 710 7.00 17.86 -9.72
C GLU A 710 5.85 18.74 -10.21
#